data_AF-A0A254NZB0-F1
#
_entry.id   AF-A0A254NZB0-F1
#
_cell.length_a   1.000
_cell.length_b   1.000
_cell.length_c   1.000
_cell.angle_alpha   90.00
_cell.angle_beta   90.00
_cell.angle_gamma   90.00
#
_symmetry.space_group_name_H-M   'P 1'
#
loop_
_entity.id
_entity.type
_entity.pdbx_description
1 polymer ?
#
loop_
_entity_poly.entity_id
_entity_poly.type
_entity_poly.pdbx_seq_one_letter_code
_entity_poly.pdbx_strand_id
1 'polypeptide(L)'
;MTRSFKNALITIRNFLTLRNLLALLCAAALIAVIVKGFRIEDKIRQVDTADAYYANHERLSAEAAYANALANTVIRYREDHVRERLAQLAPLTRMREELLKSKSELLAALENQDFDAYLAAYELYEPFERLSLEGEYAAEYKQLDARYQMDGIVADGFADFRSGFEQALAGNLDSGDYGDESAKPNLLRIPAVFFAPEQPSARNGASAPSGSSSLSESEAETLKTEQLNALFEDYDRRKLKKLAAAGRYTDMLREASRTLNDYGQSGFEAPWVRLQAEETVDLVLRSDLEAKSYADFAAHARSFADFVSQNGLSSDLTAWIDSRVGELNRRAGALVADGRFEEGIALYRALDGYADTETHVAQAEDAWTEADPLRILRSADDSHTYKFAISGKNRFGADLYVAALDENGTLYFGTKSESGTSVSRDAAQLAGETVRSLKLDESLSTDSTPVLVAEAESTVRKAVYTALIPQEGGSFAQMFKIEADGYRIEDGGMTLRAENPSDAEQEGQTAVYTRYAGSDVFAFSAFEGGYADIGDASPALYPEQPVRATMTVLQSASGSTLARTGDGELMLLTGDFEFAPGTYLVTGTFQGRYEQIEDPDAEPPEPPQADDPAASDTETGAPNADSDSPPSVSPETNDSAAGNPEDSAGDPSDLPSTTEPETAPEAEELPEAEPPAQPILRSVPVFEVEAIEPA
;
A
#
# COMPACT_ATOMS: atom_id res chain seq x y z
N MET A 1 -92.36 -7.70 -27.65
CA MET A 1 -92.54 -6.34 -28.23
C MET A 1 -93.20 -6.31 -29.64
N THR A 2 -93.44 -7.44 -30.31
CA THR A 2 -93.81 -7.51 -31.75
C THR A 2 -95.22 -7.04 -32.15
N ARG A 3 -96.16 -6.81 -31.22
CA ARG A 3 -97.48 -6.22 -31.54
C ARG A 3 -97.45 -4.69 -31.66
N SER A 4 -96.63 -4.00 -30.86
CA SER A 4 -96.57 -2.52 -30.88
C SER A 4 -96.06 -1.97 -32.21
N PHE A 5 -94.94 -2.51 -32.71
CA PHE A 5 -94.38 -2.12 -34.01
C PHE A 5 -95.33 -2.34 -35.19
N LYS A 6 -96.14 -3.42 -35.18
CA LYS A 6 -97.14 -3.65 -36.23
C LYS A 6 -98.26 -2.60 -36.22
N ASN A 7 -98.70 -2.15 -35.04
CA ASN A 7 -99.67 -1.06 -34.95
C ASN A 7 -99.06 0.27 -35.41
N ALA A 8 -97.84 0.59 -34.99
CA ALA A 8 -97.14 1.80 -35.45
C ALA A 8 -96.98 1.84 -36.98
N LEU A 9 -96.56 0.73 -37.59
CA LEU A 9 -96.33 0.65 -39.04
C LEU A 9 -97.64 0.68 -39.85
N ILE A 10 -98.73 0.12 -39.33
CA ILE A 10 -100.07 0.25 -39.93
C ILE A 10 -100.59 1.70 -39.82
N THR A 11 -100.41 2.36 -38.68
CA THR A 11 -100.75 3.79 -38.51
C THR A 11 -99.94 4.64 -39.47
N ILE A 12 -98.63 4.44 -39.59
CA ILE A 12 -97.77 5.13 -40.57
C ILE A 12 -98.26 4.89 -42.00
N ARG A 13 -98.62 3.65 -42.38
CA ARG A 13 -99.11 3.34 -43.73
C ARG A 13 -100.45 4.00 -44.05
N ASN A 14 -101.35 4.14 -43.07
CA ASN A 14 -102.60 4.89 -43.23
C ASN A 14 -102.38 6.42 -43.16
N PHE A 15 -101.31 6.88 -42.50
CA PHE A 15 -100.90 8.28 -42.50
C PHE A 15 -100.24 8.69 -43.82
N LEU A 16 -99.53 7.78 -44.51
CA LEU A 16 -99.01 7.95 -45.88
C LEU A 16 -100.05 7.67 -46.98
N THR A 17 -101.30 8.13 -46.81
CA THR A 17 -102.18 8.31 -47.97
C THR A 17 -101.69 9.51 -48.79
N LEU A 18 -101.84 9.47 -50.13
CA LEU A 18 -101.38 10.51 -51.04
C LEU A 18 -101.80 11.93 -50.58
N ARG A 19 -103.06 12.06 -50.13
CA ARG A 19 -103.65 13.29 -49.61
C ARG A 19 -102.93 13.82 -48.36
N ASN A 20 -102.55 12.96 -47.43
CA ASN A 20 -101.88 13.35 -46.19
C ASN A 20 -100.40 13.65 -46.41
N LEU A 21 -99.72 12.89 -47.28
CA LEU A 21 -98.35 13.19 -47.69
C LEU A 21 -98.28 14.53 -48.45
N LEU A 22 -99.26 14.80 -49.33
CA LEU A 22 -99.37 16.07 -50.04
C LEU A 22 -99.73 17.22 -49.07
N ALA A 23 -100.59 17.00 -48.07
CA ALA A 23 -100.86 17.99 -47.02
C ALA A 23 -99.62 18.30 -46.16
N LEU A 24 -98.81 17.29 -45.83
CA LEU A 24 -97.54 17.47 -45.11
C LEU A 24 -96.50 18.21 -45.97
N LEU A 25 -96.41 17.90 -47.27
CA LEU A 25 -95.60 18.68 -48.21
C LEU A 25 -96.09 20.13 -48.36
N CYS A 26 -97.40 20.38 -48.39
CA CYS A 26 -97.95 21.74 -48.38
C CYS A 26 -97.62 22.48 -47.08
N ALA A 27 -97.70 21.83 -45.92
CA ALA A 27 -97.29 22.41 -44.65
C ALA A 27 -95.78 22.72 -44.61
N ALA A 28 -94.94 21.78 -45.06
CA ALA A 28 -93.50 21.98 -45.17
C ALA A 28 -93.13 23.10 -46.16
N ALA A 29 -93.82 23.20 -47.30
CA ALA A 29 -93.65 24.27 -48.27
C ALA A 29 -94.10 25.64 -47.71
N LEU A 30 -95.20 25.68 -46.95
CA LEU A 30 -95.67 26.90 -46.30
C LEU A 30 -94.70 27.37 -45.18
N ILE A 31 -94.17 26.43 -44.39
CA ILE A 31 -93.09 26.71 -43.43
C ILE A 31 -91.84 27.21 -44.17
N ALA A 32 -91.44 26.58 -45.26
CA ALA A 32 -90.29 27.01 -46.06
C ALA A 32 -90.49 28.41 -46.65
N VAL A 33 -91.71 28.77 -47.08
CA VAL A 33 -92.05 30.13 -47.55
C VAL A 33 -91.97 31.14 -46.41
N ILE A 34 -92.45 30.81 -45.20
CA ILE A 34 -92.34 31.69 -44.02
C ILE A 34 -90.88 31.91 -43.62
N VAL A 35 -90.09 30.82 -43.52
CA VAL A 35 -88.64 30.89 -43.24
C VAL A 35 -87.90 31.68 -44.33
N LYS A 36 -88.31 31.53 -45.60
CA LYS A 36 -87.77 32.34 -46.70
C LYS A 36 -88.12 33.81 -46.54
N GLY A 37 -89.35 34.14 -46.17
CA GLY A 37 -89.82 35.50 -45.93
C GLY A 37 -89.00 36.20 -44.84
N PHE A 38 -88.85 35.58 -43.66
CA PHE A 38 -88.02 36.12 -42.59
C PHE A 38 -86.56 36.33 -43.01
N ARG A 39 -85.95 35.37 -43.73
CA ARG A 39 -84.57 35.53 -44.23
C ARG A 39 -84.42 36.61 -45.32
N ILE A 40 -85.49 36.93 -46.06
CA ILE A 40 -85.50 38.07 -47.01
C ILE A 40 -85.55 39.40 -46.25
N GLU A 41 -86.45 39.52 -45.28
CA GLU A 41 -86.58 40.73 -44.45
C GLU A 41 -85.28 41.00 -43.68
N ASP A 42 -84.72 39.96 -43.06
CA ASP A 42 -83.44 39.98 -42.34
C ASP A 42 -82.29 40.46 -43.23
N LYS A 43 -82.16 39.96 -44.47
CA LYS A 43 -81.12 40.43 -45.40
C LYS A 43 -81.29 41.90 -45.78
N ILE A 44 -82.51 42.35 -46.06
CA ILE A 44 -82.76 43.77 -46.40
C ILE A 44 -82.36 44.65 -45.21
N ARG A 45 -82.84 44.30 -44.01
CA ARG A 45 -82.50 45.00 -42.77
C ARG A 45 -80.99 45.01 -42.50
N GLN A 46 -80.27 43.92 -42.75
CA GLN A 46 -78.82 43.84 -42.60
C GLN A 46 -78.09 44.79 -43.56
N VAL A 47 -78.51 44.90 -44.82
CA VAL A 47 -77.91 45.85 -45.78
C VAL A 47 -78.21 47.30 -45.40
N ASP A 48 -79.46 47.63 -45.04
CA ASP A 48 -79.80 48.99 -44.60
C ASP A 48 -79.06 49.38 -43.31
N THR A 49 -78.84 48.42 -42.41
CA THR A 49 -78.05 48.62 -41.17
C THR A 49 -76.56 48.77 -41.47
N ALA A 50 -76.01 48.02 -42.43
CA ALA A 50 -74.62 48.13 -42.86
C ALA A 50 -74.34 49.48 -43.54
N ASP A 51 -75.26 49.95 -44.39
CA ASP A 51 -75.21 51.28 -45.01
C ASP A 51 -75.22 52.40 -43.94
N ALA A 52 -76.01 52.24 -42.86
CA ALA A 52 -76.03 53.18 -41.74
C ALA A 52 -74.72 53.19 -40.94
N TYR A 53 -74.18 52.01 -40.56
CA TYR A 53 -72.88 51.92 -39.88
C TYR A 53 -71.75 52.50 -40.73
N TYR A 54 -71.74 52.25 -42.04
CA TYR A 54 -70.75 52.81 -42.96
C TYR A 54 -70.83 54.35 -43.01
N ALA A 55 -72.04 54.91 -43.02
CA ALA A 55 -72.27 56.35 -42.99
C ALA A 55 -71.85 57.01 -41.66
N ASN A 56 -71.95 56.29 -40.53
CA ASN A 56 -71.50 56.73 -39.21
C ASN A 56 -69.97 56.59 -38.98
N HIS A 57 -69.22 56.10 -39.99
CA HIS A 57 -67.82 55.69 -39.87
C HIS A 57 -67.56 54.50 -38.90
N GLU A 58 -68.60 53.74 -38.53
CA GLU A 58 -68.48 52.52 -37.74
C GLU A 58 -68.01 51.33 -38.62
N ARG A 59 -66.78 51.43 -39.15
CA ARG A 59 -66.27 50.55 -40.22
C ARG A 59 -66.35 49.05 -39.88
N LEU A 60 -66.10 48.69 -38.60
CA LEU A 60 -66.22 47.31 -38.10
C LEU A 60 -67.66 46.79 -38.06
N SER A 61 -68.60 47.61 -37.56
CA SER A 61 -70.02 47.28 -37.51
C SER A 61 -70.58 47.13 -38.94
N ALA A 62 -70.13 47.98 -39.85
CA ALA A 62 -70.47 47.92 -41.27
C ALA A 62 -69.97 46.64 -41.95
N GLU A 63 -68.70 46.29 -41.79
CA GLU A 63 -68.10 45.07 -42.37
C GLU A 63 -68.89 43.83 -41.93
N ALA A 64 -69.15 43.69 -40.63
CA ALA A 64 -69.84 42.53 -40.09
C ALA A 64 -71.30 42.45 -40.60
N ALA A 65 -71.98 43.58 -40.74
CA ALA A 65 -73.35 43.63 -41.27
C ALA A 65 -73.40 43.30 -42.77
N TYR A 66 -72.47 43.82 -43.58
CA TYR A 66 -72.35 43.46 -45.00
C TYR A 66 -71.98 41.98 -45.20
N ALA A 67 -71.07 41.43 -44.38
CA ALA A 67 -70.65 40.03 -44.44
C ALA A 67 -71.81 39.07 -44.14
N ASN A 68 -72.61 39.35 -43.10
CA ASN A 68 -73.83 38.61 -42.79
C ASN A 68 -74.87 38.69 -43.93
N ALA A 69 -75.07 39.87 -44.51
CA ALA A 69 -75.96 40.05 -45.65
C ALA A 69 -75.51 39.25 -46.89
N LEU A 70 -74.20 39.17 -47.15
CA LEU A 70 -73.63 38.38 -48.25
C LEU A 70 -73.81 36.86 -48.01
N ALA A 71 -73.58 36.40 -46.77
CA ALA A 71 -73.75 35.00 -46.39
C ALA A 71 -75.20 34.50 -46.53
N ASN A 72 -76.19 35.40 -46.43
CA ASN A 72 -77.59 35.09 -46.63
C ASN A 72 -77.94 34.92 -48.14
N THR A 73 -77.72 33.72 -48.66
CA THR A 73 -77.90 33.34 -50.08
C THR A 73 -79.37 33.21 -50.53
N VAL A 74 -80.35 33.48 -49.65
CA VAL A 74 -81.78 33.18 -49.90
C VAL A 74 -82.42 34.11 -50.94
N ILE A 75 -81.88 35.31 -51.10
CA ILE A 75 -82.25 36.30 -52.12
C ILE A 75 -81.00 37.05 -52.58
N ARG A 76 -80.96 37.39 -53.86
CA ARG A 76 -80.00 38.35 -54.42
C ARG A 76 -80.54 39.76 -54.20
N TYR A 77 -80.02 40.49 -53.23
CA TYR A 77 -80.46 41.84 -52.87
C TYR A 77 -79.25 42.76 -52.67
N ARG A 78 -79.16 43.82 -53.48
CA ARG A 78 -78.02 44.77 -53.54
C ARG A 78 -76.63 44.09 -53.59
N GLU A 79 -76.57 42.88 -54.14
CA GLU A 79 -75.40 42.00 -54.16
C GLU A 79 -74.08 42.70 -54.53
N ASP A 80 -74.11 43.49 -55.59
CA ASP A 80 -72.89 44.07 -56.17
C ASP A 80 -72.42 45.28 -55.35
N HIS A 81 -73.34 46.05 -54.76
CA HIS A 81 -73.06 47.09 -53.76
C HIS A 81 -72.49 46.51 -52.46
N VAL A 82 -73.06 45.41 -51.97
CA VAL A 82 -72.53 44.69 -50.79
C VAL A 82 -71.11 44.20 -51.04
N ARG A 83 -70.82 43.66 -52.24
CA ARG A 83 -69.46 43.25 -52.63
C ARG A 83 -68.52 44.42 -52.84
N GLU A 84 -68.97 45.54 -53.39
CA GLU A 84 -68.15 46.76 -53.53
C GLU A 84 -67.75 47.31 -52.15
N ARG A 85 -68.69 47.38 -51.20
CA ARG A 85 -68.40 47.82 -49.82
C ARG A 85 -67.51 46.84 -49.06
N LEU A 86 -67.70 45.53 -49.22
CA LEU A 86 -66.77 44.53 -48.66
C LEU A 86 -65.38 44.58 -49.32
N ALA A 87 -65.27 44.91 -50.61
CA ALA A 87 -63.98 45.12 -51.26
C ALA A 87 -63.24 46.37 -50.72
N GLN A 88 -63.98 47.42 -50.36
CA GLN A 88 -63.44 48.61 -49.69
C GLN A 88 -63.03 48.32 -48.23
N LEU A 89 -63.78 47.48 -47.51
CA LEU A 89 -63.52 47.07 -46.13
C LEU A 89 -62.60 45.85 -45.99
N ALA A 90 -62.12 45.28 -47.09
CA ALA A 90 -61.31 44.05 -47.12
C ALA A 90 -60.05 44.05 -46.21
N PRO A 91 -59.36 45.20 -45.93
CA PRO A 91 -58.29 45.23 -44.93
C PRO A 91 -58.77 44.84 -43.52
N LEU A 92 -59.97 45.28 -43.11
CA LEU A 92 -60.56 44.95 -41.81
C LEU A 92 -61.04 43.49 -41.74
N THR A 93 -61.59 42.97 -42.85
CA THR A 93 -61.94 41.54 -42.96
C THR A 93 -60.71 40.66 -42.71
N ARG A 94 -59.59 40.95 -43.39
CA ARG A 94 -58.30 40.23 -43.21
C ARG A 94 -57.72 40.39 -41.82
N MET A 95 -57.72 41.61 -41.27
CA MET A 95 -57.24 41.89 -39.92
C MET A 95 -58.00 41.06 -38.87
N ARG A 96 -59.32 40.92 -39.00
CA ARG A 96 -60.11 40.02 -38.15
C ARG A 96 -59.77 38.55 -38.39
N GLU A 97 -59.59 38.13 -39.64
CA GLU A 97 -59.28 36.75 -39.99
C GLU A 97 -57.93 36.30 -39.41
N GLU A 98 -56.87 37.11 -39.54
CA GLU A 98 -55.57 36.82 -38.90
C GLU A 98 -55.65 36.89 -37.37
N LEU A 99 -56.34 37.88 -36.77
CA LEU A 99 -56.56 37.92 -35.31
C LEU A 99 -57.25 36.66 -34.78
N LEU A 100 -58.31 36.19 -35.46
CA LEU A 100 -59.00 34.95 -35.09
C LEU A 100 -58.14 33.71 -35.30
N LYS A 101 -57.27 33.71 -36.33
CA LYS A 101 -56.31 32.64 -36.59
C LYS A 101 -55.25 32.57 -35.49
N SER A 102 -54.52 33.65 -35.24
CA SER A 102 -53.53 33.73 -34.16
C SER A 102 -54.14 33.41 -32.79
N LYS A 103 -55.37 33.85 -32.51
CA LYS A 103 -56.09 33.45 -31.30
C LYS A 103 -56.32 31.95 -31.23
N SER A 104 -56.71 31.31 -32.33
CA SER A 104 -56.91 29.86 -32.36
C SER A 104 -55.60 29.07 -32.25
N GLU A 105 -54.50 29.59 -32.82
CA GLU A 105 -53.17 28.98 -32.77
C GLU A 105 -52.58 29.08 -31.34
N LEU A 106 -52.62 30.27 -30.72
CA LEU A 106 -52.19 30.47 -29.32
C LEU A 106 -53.00 29.64 -28.32
N LEU A 107 -54.34 29.62 -28.44
CA LEU A 107 -55.19 28.83 -27.54
C LEU A 107 -55.02 27.32 -27.74
N ALA A 108 -54.84 26.84 -28.97
CA ALA A 108 -54.57 25.42 -29.23
C ALA A 108 -53.20 25.00 -28.68
N ALA A 109 -52.17 25.84 -28.80
CA ALA A 109 -50.87 25.56 -28.20
C ALA A 109 -50.94 25.52 -26.66
N LEU A 110 -51.67 26.46 -26.03
CA LEU A 110 -51.89 26.48 -24.59
C LEU A 110 -52.69 25.26 -24.10
N GLU A 111 -53.74 24.84 -24.81
CA GLU A 111 -54.54 23.65 -24.47
C GLU A 111 -53.71 22.34 -24.54
N ASN A 112 -52.74 22.27 -25.46
CA ASN A 112 -51.82 21.13 -25.59
C ASN A 112 -50.54 21.26 -24.74
N GLN A 113 -50.37 22.36 -24.01
CA GLN A 113 -49.13 22.72 -23.28
C GLN A 113 -47.86 22.75 -24.17
N ASP A 114 -48.03 23.06 -25.45
CA ASP A 114 -46.96 23.11 -26.46
C ASP A 114 -46.34 24.52 -26.50
N PHE A 115 -45.24 24.70 -25.76
CA PHE A 115 -44.53 25.98 -25.69
C PHE A 115 -43.87 26.37 -27.02
N ASP A 116 -43.42 25.41 -27.84
CA ASP A 116 -42.79 25.70 -29.12
C ASP A 116 -43.83 26.21 -30.14
N ALA A 117 -45.00 25.57 -30.20
CA ALA A 117 -46.13 26.06 -30.99
C ALA A 117 -46.65 27.42 -30.48
N TYR A 118 -46.67 27.63 -29.17
CA TYR A 118 -47.14 28.90 -28.58
C TYR A 118 -46.19 30.06 -28.90
N LEU A 119 -44.87 29.86 -28.72
CA LEU A 119 -43.87 30.87 -29.05
C LEU A 119 -43.87 31.18 -30.55
N ALA A 120 -43.95 30.17 -31.42
CA ALA A 120 -44.05 30.38 -32.86
C ALA A 120 -45.33 31.13 -33.27
N ALA A 121 -46.46 30.92 -32.59
CA ALA A 121 -47.68 31.68 -32.81
C ALA A 121 -47.55 33.15 -32.32
N TYR A 122 -46.83 33.38 -31.22
CA TYR A 122 -46.50 34.73 -30.73
C TYR A 122 -45.54 35.48 -31.68
N GLU A 123 -44.48 34.84 -32.16
CA GLU A 123 -43.51 35.40 -33.11
C GLU A 123 -44.16 35.83 -34.45
N LEU A 124 -45.29 35.21 -34.81
CA LEU A 124 -46.12 35.63 -35.96
C LEU A 124 -47.11 36.74 -35.60
N TYR A 125 -47.59 36.79 -34.35
CA TYR A 125 -48.55 37.78 -33.86
C TYR A 125 -47.91 39.15 -33.59
N GLU A 126 -46.80 39.23 -32.85
CA GLU A 126 -46.13 40.49 -32.48
C GLU A 126 -45.82 41.43 -33.67
N PRO A 127 -45.21 40.97 -34.79
CA PRO A 127 -44.96 41.86 -35.93
C PRO A 127 -46.25 42.30 -36.63
N PHE A 128 -47.30 41.47 -36.62
CA PHE A 128 -48.62 41.81 -37.16
C PHE A 128 -49.35 42.84 -36.28
N GLU A 129 -49.25 42.72 -34.96
CA GLU A 129 -49.73 43.68 -33.97
C GLU A 129 -49.08 45.05 -34.17
N ARG A 130 -47.73 45.11 -34.17
CA ARG A 130 -46.98 46.36 -34.36
C ARG A 130 -47.37 47.06 -35.67
N LEU A 131 -47.42 46.33 -36.79
CA LEU A 131 -47.85 46.86 -38.09
C LEU A 131 -49.32 47.31 -38.11
N SER A 132 -50.20 46.66 -37.33
CA SER A 132 -51.61 47.03 -37.24
C SER A 132 -51.84 48.27 -36.37
N LEU A 133 -51.03 48.46 -35.33
CA LEU A 133 -51.04 49.63 -34.44
C LEU A 133 -50.48 50.90 -35.11
N GLU A 134 -49.64 50.76 -36.12
CA GLU A 134 -49.07 51.86 -36.93
C GLU A 134 -49.91 52.22 -38.18
N GLY A 135 -50.89 51.39 -38.56
CA GLY A 135 -51.65 51.51 -39.81
C GLY A 135 -52.89 52.42 -39.79
N GLU A 136 -53.50 52.66 -40.96
CA GLU A 136 -54.73 53.49 -41.11
C GLU A 136 -55.91 52.99 -40.24
N TYR A 137 -55.92 51.70 -39.92
CA TYR A 137 -56.99 51.01 -39.18
C TYR A 137 -56.62 50.75 -37.70
N ALA A 138 -55.63 51.45 -37.14
CA ALA A 138 -55.15 51.21 -35.78
C ALA A 138 -56.22 51.43 -34.68
N ALA A 139 -57.24 52.25 -34.94
CA ALA A 139 -58.36 52.45 -34.01
C ALA A 139 -59.33 51.25 -34.02
N GLU A 140 -59.60 50.71 -35.20
CA GLU A 140 -60.38 49.48 -35.40
C GLU A 140 -59.63 48.25 -34.90
N TYR A 141 -58.31 48.16 -35.10
CA TYR A 141 -57.47 47.09 -34.55
C TYR A 141 -57.63 46.99 -33.03
N LYS A 142 -57.48 48.10 -32.30
CA LYS A 142 -57.65 48.14 -30.83
C LYS A 142 -59.06 47.76 -30.36
N GLN A 143 -60.09 47.91 -31.21
CA GLN A 143 -61.44 47.43 -30.90
C GLN A 143 -61.62 45.94 -31.20
N LEU A 144 -60.88 45.38 -32.17
CA LEU A 144 -60.88 43.95 -32.44
C LEU A 144 -60.06 43.18 -31.41
N ASP A 145 -58.84 43.64 -31.09
CA ASP A 145 -58.02 43.08 -30.01
C ASP A 145 -58.81 43.08 -28.69
N ALA A 146 -59.22 44.23 -28.16
CA ALA A 146 -59.88 44.29 -26.86
C ALA A 146 -61.18 43.44 -26.78
N ARG A 147 -61.80 43.16 -27.94
CA ARG A 147 -62.95 42.24 -28.08
C ARG A 147 -62.54 40.76 -28.08
N TYR A 148 -61.36 40.42 -28.58
CA TYR A 148 -60.80 39.08 -28.60
C TYR A 148 -59.83 38.79 -27.43
N GLN A 149 -59.42 39.81 -26.68
CA GLN A 149 -58.54 39.74 -25.51
C GLN A 149 -57.17 39.12 -25.86
N MET A 150 -56.49 39.61 -26.90
CA MET A 150 -55.21 39.04 -27.31
C MET A 150 -54.14 39.30 -26.26
N ASP A 151 -54.04 40.54 -25.78
CA ASP A 151 -53.15 40.96 -24.67
C ASP A 151 -53.25 40.01 -23.46
N GLY A 152 -54.48 39.65 -23.08
CA GLY A 152 -54.75 38.70 -21.99
C GLY A 152 -54.29 37.28 -22.32
N ILE A 153 -54.65 36.74 -23.48
CA ILE A 153 -54.26 35.37 -23.90
C ILE A 153 -52.74 35.22 -24.03
N VAL A 154 -52.05 36.29 -24.44
CA VAL A 154 -50.59 36.34 -24.56
C VAL A 154 -49.94 36.44 -23.17
N ALA A 155 -50.40 37.36 -22.32
CA ALA A 155 -49.84 37.53 -20.97
C ALA A 155 -50.14 36.34 -20.05
N ASP A 156 -51.39 35.89 -19.97
CA ASP A 156 -51.83 34.76 -19.15
C ASP A 156 -51.08 33.48 -19.58
N GLY A 157 -50.96 33.22 -20.89
CA GLY A 157 -50.29 32.03 -21.39
C GLY A 157 -48.78 32.01 -21.12
N PHE A 158 -48.07 33.13 -21.30
CA PHE A 158 -46.65 33.20 -20.90
C PHE A 158 -46.46 33.09 -19.37
N ALA A 159 -47.40 33.61 -18.57
CA ALA A 159 -47.39 33.45 -17.12
C ALA A 159 -47.62 31.98 -16.69
N ASP A 160 -48.58 31.29 -17.32
CA ASP A 160 -48.85 29.86 -17.11
C ASP A 160 -47.64 29.01 -17.52
N PHE A 161 -47.03 29.24 -18.69
CA PHE A 161 -45.81 28.54 -19.11
C PHE A 161 -44.64 28.79 -18.17
N ARG A 162 -44.37 30.05 -17.77
CA ARG A 162 -43.34 30.35 -16.76
C ARG A 162 -43.58 29.59 -15.47
N SER A 163 -44.80 29.66 -14.92
CA SER A 163 -45.10 28.99 -13.65
C SER A 163 -45.01 27.46 -13.77
N GLY A 164 -45.38 26.89 -14.93
CA GLY A 164 -45.17 25.47 -15.23
C GLY A 164 -43.70 25.07 -15.23
N PHE A 165 -42.81 25.88 -15.83
CA PHE A 165 -41.37 25.63 -15.83
C PHE A 165 -40.73 25.81 -14.46
N GLU A 166 -41.14 26.83 -13.69
CA GLU A 166 -40.71 27.02 -12.30
C GLU A 166 -41.13 25.84 -11.40
N GLN A 167 -42.37 25.36 -11.57
CA GLN A 167 -42.89 24.18 -10.86
C GLN A 167 -42.19 22.89 -11.28
N ALA A 168 -41.80 22.74 -12.55
CA ALA A 168 -41.00 21.61 -13.02
C ALA A 168 -39.61 21.59 -12.37
N LEU A 169 -38.93 22.74 -12.29
CA LEU A 169 -37.64 22.86 -11.60
C LEU A 169 -37.79 22.58 -10.08
N ALA A 170 -38.83 23.08 -9.43
CA ALA A 170 -39.11 22.72 -8.04
C ALA A 170 -39.37 21.20 -7.87
N GLY A 171 -40.12 20.59 -8.79
CA GLY A 171 -40.41 19.16 -8.81
C GLY A 171 -39.18 18.28 -8.99
N ASN A 172 -38.25 18.68 -9.87
CA ASN A 172 -36.95 18.01 -10.07
C ASN A 172 -36.11 18.02 -8.79
N LEU A 173 -36.05 19.16 -8.08
CA LEU A 173 -35.35 19.21 -6.80
C LEU A 173 -35.97 18.24 -5.79
N ASP A 174 -37.29 18.16 -5.70
CA ASP A 174 -37.96 17.34 -4.68
C ASP A 174 -38.03 15.84 -5.02
N SER A 175 -38.06 15.47 -6.31
CA SER A 175 -37.92 14.09 -6.77
C SER A 175 -36.47 13.58 -6.71
N GLY A 176 -35.50 14.48 -6.94
CA GLY A 176 -34.10 14.12 -7.15
C GLY A 176 -33.81 13.56 -8.55
N ASP A 177 -34.78 13.63 -9.48
CA ASP A 177 -34.58 13.36 -10.90
C ASP A 177 -34.20 14.65 -11.63
N TYR A 178 -33.15 14.56 -12.44
CA TYR A 178 -32.57 15.67 -13.22
C TYR A 178 -32.39 15.29 -14.69
N GLY A 179 -33.11 14.26 -15.16
CA GLY A 179 -33.05 13.79 -16.54
C GLY A 179 -33.57 14.82 -17.56
N ASP A 180 -34.62 15.55 -17.20
CA ASP A 180 -35.20 16.63 -18.00
C ASP A 180 -35.03 17.99 -17.31
N GLU A 181 -34.27 18.90 -17.93
CA GLU A 181 -34.14 20.30 -17.50
C GLU A 181 -34.58 21.29 -18.60
N SER A 182 -35.41 20.85 -19.56
CA SER A 182 -35.91 21.67 -20.68
C SER A 182 -36.61 22.96 -20.25
N ALA A 183 -37.12 23.00 -19.01
CA ALA A 183 -37.60 24.20 -18.33
C ALA A 183 -36.58 25.36 -18.35
N LYS A 184 -35.27 25.12 -18.16
CA LYS A 184 -34.22 26.16 -18.15
C LYS A 184 -34.12 26.91 -19.50
N PRO A 185 -33.84 26.27 -20.64
CA PRO A 185 -33.77 26.97 -21.93
C PRO A 185 -35.13 27.53 -22.36
N ASN A 186 -36.25 26.93 -21.97
CA ASN A 186 -37.56 27.48 -22.30
C ASN A 186 -37.87 28.78 -21.51
N LEU A 187 -37.49 28.86 -20.23
CA LEU A 187 -37.54 30.11 -19.46
C LEU A 187 -36.67 31.22 -20.09
N LEU A 188 -35.48 30.89 -20.58
CA LEU A 188 -34.62 31.85 -21.30
C LEU A 188 -35.26 32.36 -22.61
N ARG A 189 -36.15 31.58 -23.25
CA ARG A 189 -36.84 31.94 -24.50
C ARG A 189 -38.09 32.80 -24.31
N ILE A 190 -38.64 32.91 -23.10
CA ILE A 190 -39.80 33.79 -22.85
C ILE A 190 -39.37 35.27 -23.05
N PRO A 191 -40.11 36.10 -23.80
CA PRO A 191 -39.77 37.51 -24.00
C PRO A 191 -39.76 38.32 -22.69
N ALA A 192 -38.79 39.21 -22.52
CA ALA A 192 -38.57 39.88 -21.24
C ALA A 192 -39.71 40.77 -20.74
N VAL A 193 -40.57 41.27 -21.63
CA VAL A 193 -41.77 42.04 -21.27
C VAL A 193 -42.71 41.29 -20.32
N PHE A 194 -42.69 39.94 -20.35
CA PHE A 194 -43.50 39.10 -19.47
C PHE A 194 -42.85 38.82 -18.10
N PHE A 195 -41.59 39.24 -17.88
CA PHE A 195 -40.91 39.19 -16.57
C PHE A 195 -41.09 40.47 -15.75
N ALA A 196 -41.71 41.51 -16.30
CA ALA A 196 -42.11 42.66 -15.49
C ALA A 196 -43.09 42.20 -14.38
N PRO A 197 -42.94 42.68 -13.13
CA PRO A 197 -43.92 42.39 -12.09
C PRO A 197 -45.27 42.97 -12.49
N GLU A 198 -46.34 42.18 -12.37
CA GLU A 198 -47.70 42.65 -12.65
C GLU A 198 -47.99 43.95 -11.89
N GLN A 199 -48.17 45.06 -12.60
CA GLN A 199 -49.00 46.12 -12.06
C GLN A 199 -50.39 45.52 -11.87
N PRO A 200 -50.98 45.56 -10.67
CA PRO A 200 -52.18 44.78 -10.37
C PRO A 200 -53.34 45.26 -11.22
N SER A 201 -53.61 44.52 -12.31
CA SER A 201 -54.62 44.83 -13.32
C SER A 201 -55.95 45.10 -12.65
N ALA A 202 -56.36 46.38 -12.68
CA ALA A 202 -57.52 46.85 -11.95
C ALA A 202 -58.74 46.04 -12.40
N ARG A 203 -59.41 45.38 -11.44
CA ARG A 203 -60.46 44.35 -11.64
C ARG A 203 -61.75 44.82 -12.34
N ASN A 204 -61.72 45.98 -12.98
CA ASN A 204 -62.82 46.78 -13.50
C ASN A 204 -62.58 47.23 -14.97
N GLY A 205 -62.22 46.32 -15.86
CA GLY A 205 -62.53 46.42 -17.30
C GLY A 205 -61.98 47.61 -18.08
N ALA A 206 -60.89 48.24 -17.64
CA ALA A 206 -60.19 49.28 -18.39
C ALA A 206 -58.93 48.68 -19.00
N SER A 207 -58.93 48.44 -20.33
CA SER A 207 -57.76 47.98 -21.06
C SER A 207 -56.64 49.02 -20.97
N ALA A 208 -55.55 48.68 -20.28
CA ALA A 208 -54.25 49.24 -20.62
C ALA A 208 -53.87 48.76 -22.03
N PRO A 209 -53.16 49.56 -22.84
CA PRO A 209 -52.72 49.11 -24.16
C PRO A 209 -51.57 48.10 -24.05
N SER A 210 -51.59 47.08 -24.92
CA SER A 210 -50.50 46.14 -25.20
C SER A 210 -49.09 46.74 -25.11
N GLY A 211 -48.15 45.93 -24.62
CA GLY A 211 -46.73 46.21 -24.51
C GLY A 211 -46.32 47.27 -23.48
N SER A 212 -47.20 48.21 -23.12
CA SER A 212 -46.85 49.33 -22.25
C SER A 212 -46.92 48.99 -20.76
N SER A 213 -46.03 48.12 -20.32
CA SER A 213 -45.33 48.43 -19.06
C SER A 213 -44.62 49.79 -19.24
N SER A 214 -44.42 50.56 -18.17
CA SER A 214 -43.70 51.85 -18.26
C SER A 214 -42.17 51.68 -18.25
N LEU A 215 -41.69 50.50 -18.64
CA LEU A 215 -40.29 50.09 -18.61
C LEU A 215 -39.75 50.09 -20.04
N SER A 216 -38.50 50.49 -20.21
CA SER A 216 -37.75 50.27 -21.44
C SER A 216 -37.46 48.78 -21.65
N GLU A 217 -37.25 48.40 -22.91
CA GLU A 217 -36.79 47.06 -23.31
C GLU A 217 -35.56 46.60 -22.50
N SER A 218 -34.62 47.51 -22.23
CA SER A 218 -33.46 47.27 -21.37
C SER A 218 -33.79 47.05 -19.90
N GLU A 219 -34.83 47.68 -19.35
CA GLU A 219 -35.28 47.43 -17.97
C GLU A 219 -36.00 46.09 -17.85
N ALA A 220 -36.77 45.70 -18.88
CA ALA A 220 -37.41 44.39 -18.95
C ALA A 220 -36.36 43.25 -19.02
N GLU A 221 -35.38 43.33 -19.92
CA GLU A 221 -34.29 42.34 -20.01
C GLU A 221 -33.42 42.30 -18.73
N THR A 222 -33.24 43.44 -18.06
CA THR A 222 -32.57 43.48 -16.73
C THR A 222 -33.35 42.68 -15.69
N LEU A 223 -34.67 42.89 -15.59
CA LEU A 223 -35.55 42.17 -14.65
C LEU A 223 -35.64 40.67 -14.95
N LYS A 224 -35.71 40.29 -16.24
CA LYS A 224 -35.64 38.88 -16.67
C LYS A 224 -34.33 38.24 -16.22
N THR A 225 -33.20 38.91 -16.47
CA THR A 225 -31.87 38.42 -16.10
C THR A 225 -31.74 38.27 -14.59
N GLU A 226 -32.18 39.25 -13.79
CA GLU A 226 -32.15 39.18 -12.33
C GLU A 226 -33.00 38.02 -11.78
N GLN A 227 -34.23 37.84 -12.27
CA GLN A 227 -35.13 36.76 -11.84
C GLN A 227 -34.61 35.38 -12.24
N LEU A 228 -34.15 35.20 -13.49
CA LEU A 228 -33.63 33.92 -13.96
C LEU A 228 -32.30 33.56 -13.31
N ASN A 229 -31.41 34.53 -13.07
CA ASN A 229 -30.19 34.30 -12.28
C ASN A 229 -30.52 33.80 -10.88
N ALA A 230 -31.44 34.46 -10.16
CA ALA A 230 -31.82 34.05 -8.80
C ALA A 230 -32.49 32.66 -8.76
N LEU A 231 -33.35 32.36 -9.73
CA LEU A 231 -34.03 31.06 -9.85
C LEU A 231 -33.03 29.93 -10.16
N PHE A 232 -32.14 30.15 -11.12
CA PHE A 232 -31.14 29.15 -11.52
C PHE A 232 -30.05 28.99 -10.46
N GLU A 233 -29.65 30.06 -9.76
CA GLU A 233 -28.70 29.98 -8.66
C GLU A 233 -29.24 29.13 -7.49
N ASP A 234 -30.49 29.34 -7.04
CA ASP A 234 -31.08 28.48 -5.99
C ASP A 234 -31.20 27.02 -6.46
N TYR A 235 -31.67 26.81 -7.69
CA TYR A 235 -31.82 25.47 -8.28
C TYR A 235 -30.49 24.72 -8.36
N ASP A 236 -29.49 25.28 -9.04
CA ASP A 236 -28.20 24.63 -9.25
C ASP A 236 -27.47 24.40 -7.92
N ARG A 237 -27.52 25.38 -7.00
CA ARG A 237 -26.89 25.21 -5.69
C ARG A 237 -27.54 24.10 -4.88
N ARG A 238 -28.87 24.01 -4.86
CA ARG A 238 -29.61 22.94 -4.16
C ARG A 238 -29.40 21.58 -4.82
N LYS A 239 -29.35 21.53 -6.16
CA LYS A 239 -29.05 20.31 -6.94
C LYS A 239 -27.66 19.75 -6.61
N LEU A 240 -26.61 20.58 -6.70
CA LEU A 240 -25.24 20.16 -6.39
C LEU A 240 -25.08 19.75 -4.91
N LYS A 241 -25.67 20.53 -3.97
CA LYS A 241 -25.67 20.17 -2.53
C LYS A 241 -26.42 18.85 -2.26
N LYS A 242 -27.56 18.58 -2.93
CA LYS A 242 -28.27 17.29 -2.81
C LYS A 242 -27.45 16.12 -3.36
N LEU A 243 -26.77 16.27 -4.51
CA LEU A 243 -25.91 15.22 -5.08
C LEU A 243 -24.73 14.89 -4.14
N ALA A 244 -24.04 15.90 -3.61
CA ALA A 244 -22.94 15.70 -2.67
C ALA A 244 -23.40 15.09 -1.33
N ALA A 245 -24.52 15.57 -0.76
CA ALA A 245 -25.11 15.00 0.46
C ALA A 245 -25.58 13.54 0.31
N ALA A 246 -25.84 13.09 -0.92
CA ALA A 246 -26.11 11.69 -1.25
C ALA A 246 -24.84 10.84 -1.50
N GLY A 247 -23.65 11.39 -1.26
CA GLY A 247 -22.36 10.73 -1.55
C GLY A 247 -22.02 10.65 -3.04
N ARG A 248 -22.81 11.26 -3.94
CA ARG A 248 -22.65 11.18 -5.40
C ARG A 248 -21.66 12.23 -5.92
N TYR A 249 -20.48 12.30 -5.34
CA TYR A 249 -19.47 13.32 -5.59
C TYR A 249 -19.07 13.45 -7.08
N THR A 250 -18.78 12.33 -7.74
CA THR A 250 -18.43 12.33 -9.18
C THR A 250 -19.59 12.73 -10.07
N ASP A 251 -20.84 12.47 -9.66
CA ASP A 251 -22.02 12.94 -10.40
C ASP A 251 -22.24 14.44 -10.20
N MET A 252 -22.01 14.97 -8.99
CA MET A 252 -22.04 16.40 -8.69
C MET A 252 -21.06 17.17 -9.58
N LEU A 253 -19.81 16.71 -9.70
CA LEU A 253 -18.83 17.35 -10.59
C LEU A 253 -19.20 17.22 -12.07
N ARG A 254 -19.69 16.06 -12.53
CA ARG A 254 -20.15 15.88 -13.92
C ARG A 254 -21.32 16.79 -14.26
N GLU A 255 -22.24 16.97 -13.31
CA GLU A 255 -23.40 17.82 -13.46
C GLU A 255 -23.04 19.31 -13.43
N ALA A 256 -22.04 19.71 -12.63
CA ALA A 256 -21.46 21.03 -12.70
C ALA A 256 -20.81 21.30 -14.08
N SER A 257 -20.03 20.36 -14.64
CA SER A 257 -19.47 20.48 -15.99
C SER A 257 -20.57 20.64 -17.06
N ARG A 258 -21.61 19.79 -16.99
CA ARG A 258 -22.76 19.86 -17.89
C ARG A 258 -23.43 21.23 -17.80
N THR A 259 -23.75 21.67 -16.60
CA THR A 259 -24.46 22.94 -16.35
C THR A 259 -23.65 24.13 -16.86
N LEU A 260 -22.33 24.17 -16.64
CA LEU A 260 -21.43 25.20 -17.20
C LEU A 260 -21.42 25.19 -18.73
N ASN A 261 -21.38 24.02 -19.36
CA ASN A 261 -21.38 23.87 -20.82
C ASN A 261 -22.73 24.25 -21.46
N ASP A 262 -23.84 23.78 -20.89
CA ASP A 262 -25.20 24.02 -21.39
C ASP A 262 -25.56 25.52 -21.29
N TYR A 263 -25.13 26.21 -20.22
CA TYR A 263 -25.24 27.68 -20.11
C TYR A 263 -24.27 28.42 -21.04
N GLY A 264 -23.01 27.95 -21.17
CA GLY A 264 -22.02 28.55 -22.06
C GLY A 264 -22.43 28.52 -23.54
N GLN A 265 -23.06 27.43 -23.99
CA GLN A 265 -23.69 27.33 -25.32
C GLN A 265 -24.87 28.28 -25.50
N SER A 266 -25.58 28.58 -24.40
CA SER A 266 -26.71 29.52 -24.36
C SER A 266 -26.28 30.99 -24.23
N GLY A 267 -24.97 31.28 -24.14
CA GLY A 267 -24.46 32.63 -23.91
C GLY A 267 -24.74 33.19 -22.50
N PHE A 268 -25.02 32.32 -21.53
CA PHE A 268 -25.44 32.66 -20.17
C PHE A 268 -24.30 32.41 -19.17
N GLU A 269 -23.98 33.38 -18.31
CA GLU A 269 -22.91 33.26 -17.32
C GLU A 269 -23.44 32.81 -15.96
N ALA A 270 -23.03 31.62 -15.50
CA ALA A 270 -23.47 31.01 -14.25
C ALA A 270 -22.30 30.79 -13.25
N PRO A 271 -21.66 31.87 -12.74
CA PRO A 271 -20.47 31.76 -11.88
C PRO A 271 -20.74 31.03 -10.55
N TRP A 272 -22.00 30.98 -10.09
CA TRP A 272 -22.41 30.22 -8.91
C TRP A 272 -22.15 28.71 -9.04
N VAL A 273 -22.24 28.14 -10.25
CA VAL A 273 -22.06 26.69 -10.47
C VAL A 273 -20.63 26.26 -10.12
N ARG A 274 -19.63 27.00 -10.62
CA ARG A 274 -18.22 26.75 -10.27
C ARG A 274 -17.98 26.97 -8.77
N LEU A 275 -18.37 28.14 -8.25
CA LEU A 275 -18.16 28.50 -6.84
C LEU A 275 -18.81 27.47 -5.89
N GLN A 276 -19.95 26.91 -6.29
CA GLN A 276 -20.64 25.89 -5.52
C GLN A 276 -19.96 24.53 -5.58
N ALA A 277 -19.44 24.12 -6.74
CA ALA A 277 -18.62 22.92 -6.85
C ALA A 277 -17.37 23.06 -5.98
N GLU A 278 -16.66 24.19 -6.07
CA GLU A 278 -15.47 24.52 -5.28
C GLU A 278 -15.75 24.49 -3.76
N GLU A 279 -16.80 25.17 -3.27
CA GLU A 279 -17.23 25.13 -1.85
C GLU A 279 -17.49 23.69 -1.37
N THR A 280 -18.12 22.86 -2.22
CA THR A 280 -18.49 21.49 -1.88
C THR A 280 -17.27 20.56 -1.85
N VAL A 281 -16.35 20.74 -2.79
CA VAL A 281 -15.09 19.97 -2.87
C VAL A 281 -14.17 20.30 -1.71
N ASP A 282 -13.99 21.57 -1.38
CA ASP A 282 -13.18 22.01 -0.25
C ASP A 282 -13.64 21.38 1.07
N LEU A 283 -14.97 21.30 1.29
CA LEU A 283 -15.56 20.64 2.46
C LEU A 283 -15.29 19.13 2.49
N VAL A 284 -15.45 18.44 1.35
CA VAL A 284 -15.17 16.99 1.23
C VAL A 284 -13.69 16.70 1.50
N LEU A 285 -12.78 17.42 0.83
CA LEU A 285 -11.33 17.21 0.98
C LEU A 285 -10.84 17.52 2.40
N ARG A 286 -11.43 18.51 3.09
CA ARG A 286 -11.14 18.74 4.52
C ARG A 286 -11.63 17.58 5.39
N SER A 287 -12.84 17.07 5.15
CA SER A 287 -13.40 15.91 5.85
C SER A 287 -12.52 14.68 5.69
N ASP A 288 -12.04 14.39 4.47
CA ASP A 288 -11.16 13.25 4.19
C ASP A 288 -9.83 13.37 4.96
N LEU A 289 -9.24 14.58 5.00
CA LEU A 289 -8.01 14.84 5.75
C LEU A 289 -8.18 14.77 7.27
N GLU A 290 -9.33 15.20 7.81
CA GLU A 290 -9.67 15.09 9.23
C GLU A 290 -9.91 13.62 9.64
N ALA A 291 -10.58 12.85 8.78
CA ALA A 291 -10.73 11.40 8.92
C ALA A 291 -9.41 10.62 8.75
N LYS A 292 -8.38 11.23 8.13
CA LYS A 292 -7.12 10.62 7.67
C LYS A 292 -7.31 9.61 6.53
N SER A 293 -8.41 9.75 5.79
CA SER A 293 -8.73 9.04 4.56
C SER A 293 -7.91 9.59 3.38
N TYR A 294 -6.58 9.40 3.42
CA TYR A 294 -5.70 10.00 2.39
C TYR A 294 -5.97 9.47 0.97
N ALA A 295 -6.46 8.22 0.85
CA ALA A 295 -6.86 7.61 -0.42
C ALA A 295 -8.14 8.25 -1.00
N ASP A 296 -9.16 8.47 -0.16
CA ASP A 296 -10.39 9.14 -0.57
C ASP A 296 -10.08 10.60 -0.95
N PHE A 297 -9.27 11.29 -0.14
CA PHE A 297 -8.74 12.64 -0.44
C PHE A 297 -8.05 12.69 -1.81
N ALA A 298 -7.14 11.75 -2.11
CA ALA A 298 -6.44 11.70 -3.39
C ALA A 298 -7.39 11.47 -4.58
N ALA A 299 -8.36 10.55 -4.45
CA ALA A 299 -9.34 10.26 -5.48
C ALA A 299 -10.33 11.42 -5.73
N HIS A 300 -10.81 12.07 -4.66
CA HIS A 300 -11.66 13.24 -4.75
C HIS A 300 -10.90 14.44 -5.34
N ALA A 301 -9.65 14.66 -4.93
CA ALA A 301 -8.77 15.70 -5.45
C ALA A 301 -8.48 15.50 -6.94
N ARG A 302 -8.20 14.26 -7.37
CA ARG A 302 -7.96 13.90 -8.77
C ARG A 302 -9.18 14.21 -9.64
N SER A 303 -10.35 13.76 -9.18
CA SER A 303 -11.63 14.04 -9.83
C SER A 303 -11.92 15.53 -9.97
N PHE A 304 -11.51 16.36 -9.00
CA PHE A 304 -11.64 17.81 -9.08
C PHE A 304 -10.62 18.45 -10.04
N ALA A 305 -9.37 18.01 -10.04
CA ALA A 305 -8.37 18.46 -11.01
C ALA A 305 -8.78 18.13 -12.46
N ASP A 306 -9.38 16.95 -12.67
CA ASP A 306 -9.97 16.56 -13.96
C ASP A 306 -11.19 17.43 -14.32
N PHE A 307 -12.06 17.79 -13.36
CA PHE A 307 -13.16 18.75 -13.56
C PHE A 307 -12.65 20.15 -13.96
N VAL A 308 -11.63 20.68 -13.26
CA VAL A 308 -11.04 22.00 -13.55
C VAL A 308 -10.42 21.99 -14.96
N SER A 309 -9.68 20.94 -15.30
CA SER A 309 -9.03 20.76 -16.61
C SER A 309 -10.05 20.66 -17.75
N GLN A 310 -11.09 19.81 -17.62
CA GLN A 310 -12.11 19.60 -18.66
C GLN A 310 -12.91 20.86 -19.00
N ASN A 311 -13.14 21.74 -18.01
CA ASN A 311 -13.88 22.99 -18.19
C ASN A 311 -12.97 24.21 -18.47
N GLY A 312 -11.65 24.02 -18.60
CA GLY A 312 -10.69 25.11 -18.86
C GLY A 312 -10.61 26.16 -17.73
N LEU A 313 -10.88 25.75 -16.50
CA LEU A 313 -11.01 26.64 -15.35
C LEU A 313 -9.66 26.93 -14.67
N SER A 314 -9.63 28.01 -13.90
CA SER A 314 -8.61 28.26 -12.88
C SER A 314 -9.27 28.26 -11.49
N SER A 315 -8.59 27.70 -10.50
CA SER A 315 -9.08 27.56 -9.13
C SER A 315 -7.91 27.64 -8.14
N ASP A 316 -8.08 28.36 -7.04
CA ASP A 316 -7.08 28.37 -5.94
C ASP A 316 -7.07 27.04 -5.17
N LEU A 317 -8.14 26.22 -5.31
CA LEU A 317 -8.28 24.96 -4.59
C LEU A 317 -7.34 23.88 -5.12
N THR A 318 -7.00 23.87 -6.42
CA THR A 318 -5.98 22.93 -6.95
C THR A 318 -4.58 23.26 -6.41
N ALA A 319 -4.22 24.54 -6.30
CA ALA A 319 -2.96 24.95 -5.68
C ALA A 319 -2.88 24.58 -4.19
N TRP A 320 -4.02 24.61 -3.47
CA TRP A 320 -4.10 24.11 -2.09
C TRP A 320 -3.95 22.58 -2.02
N ILE A 321 -4.59 21.83 -2.93
CA ILE A 321 -4.43 20.37 -3.06
C ILE A 321 -2.96 20.00 -3.30
N ASP A 322 -2.31 20.61 -4.30
CA ASP A 322 -0.91 20.32 -4.66
C ASP A 322 0.03 20.59 -3.47
N SER A 323 -0.16 21.72 -2.79
CA SER A 323 0.56 22.06 -1.56
C SER A 323 0.38 20.98 -0.47
N ARG A 324 -0.86 20.51 -0.28
CA ARG A 324 -1.18 19.52 0.75
C ARG A 324 -0.70 18.11 0.43
N VAL A 325 -0.75 17.68 -0.83
CA VAL A 325 -0.11 16.43 -1.29
C VAL A 325 1.41 16.53 -1.09
N GLY A 326 2.02 17.67 -1.41
CA GLY A 326 3.42 17.95 -1.15
C GLY A 326 3.82 17.97 0.33
N GLU A 327 2.89 18.26 1.25
CA GLU A 327 3.07 18.07 2.71
C GLU A 327 2.98 16.59 3.12
N LEU A 328 2.00 15.86 2.59
CA LEU A 328 1.79 14.45 2.95
C LEU A 328 2.92 13.55 2.40
N ASN A 329 3.43 13.79 1.19
CA ASN A 329 4.61 13.11 0.66
C ASN A 329 5.88 13.38 1.48
N ARG A 330 6.09 14.63 1.95
CA ARG A 330 7.20 14.95 2.88
C ARG A 330 7.04 14.25 4.24
N ARG A 331 5.80 14.09 4.72
CA ARG A 331 5.49 13.35 5.95
C ARG A 331 5.71 11.84 5.78
N ALA A 332 5.39 11.27 4.62
CA ALA A 332 5.70 9.87 4.30
C ALA A 332 7.22 9.63 4.31
N GLY A 333 7.99 10.51 3.69
CA GLY A 333 9.47 10.47 3.73
C GLY A 333 10.04 10.61 5.14
N ALA A 334 9.44 11.46 5.99
CA ALA A 334 9.81 11.56 7.40
C ALA A 334 9.52 10.26 8.19
N LEU A 335 8.37 9.61 7.94
CA LEU A 335 8.06 8.31 8.55
C LEU A 335 9.07 7.23 8.15
N VAL A 336 9.50 7.21 6.88
CA VAL A 336 10.57 6.31 6.39
C VAL A 336 11.90 6.61 7.08
N ALA A 337 12.28 7.88 7.21
CA ALA A 337 13.51 8.29 7.91
C ALA A 337 13.49 7.98 9.42
N ASP A 338 12.31 8.03 10.07
CA ASP A 338 12.08 7.61 11.46
C ASP A 338 12.03 6.06 11.62
N GLY A 339 12.26 5.29 10.56
CA GLY A 339 12.20 3.82 10.57
C GLY A 339 10.78 3.23 10.59
N ARG A 340 9.74 4.07 10.44
CA ARG A 340 8.32 3.69 10.41
C ARG A 340 7.87 3.39 8.99
N PHE A 341 8.62 2.50 8.33
CA PHE A 341 8.52 2.19 6.90
C PHE A 341 7.10 1.84 6.45
N GLU A 342 6.40 0.97 7.20
CA GLU A 342 5.03 0.55 6.87
C GLU A 342 4.05 1.72 6.78
N GLU A 343 4.09 2.65 7.75
CA GLU A 343 3.25 3.85 7.75
C GLU A 343 3.62 4.82 6.63
N GLY A 344 4.92 4.95 6.33
CA GLY A 344 5.41 5.78 5.22
C GLY A 344 4.96 5.25 3.86
N ILE A 345 5.14 3.96 3.62
CA ILE A 345 4.72 3.26 2.40
C ILE A 345 3.20 3.28 2.24
N ALA A 346 2.44 3.05 3.32
CA ALA A 346 0.98 3.16 3.30
C ALA A 346 0.51 4.58 2.97
N LEU A 347 1.20 5.62 3.48
CA LEU A 347 0.87 7.01 3.15
C LEU A 347 1.22 7.36 1.70
N TYR A 348 2.36 6.89 1.17
CA TYR A 348 2.68 7.05 -0.27
C TYR A 348 1.62 6.37 -1.15
N ARG A 349 1.35 5.07 -0.94
CA ARG A 349 0.33 4.31 -1.70
C ARG A 349 -1.07 4.92 -1.63
N ALA A 350 -1.40 5.65 -0.56
CA ALA A 350 -2.67 6.37 -0.43
C ALA A 350 -2.73 7.70 -1.21
N LEU A 351 -1.59 8.27 -1.65
CA LEU A 351 -1.54 9.51 -2.43
C LEU A 351 -1.44 9.27 -3.95
N ASP A 352 -1.13 8.04 -4.34
CA ASP A 352 -0.86 7.60 -5.71
C ASP A 352 -1.99 7.94 -6.70
N GLY A 353 -3.25 7.90 -6.24
CA GLY A 353 -4.43 8.29 -7.02
C GLY A 353 -4.47 9.76 -7.46
N TYR A 354 -3.60 10.62 -6.92
CA TYR A 354 -3.43 12.02 -7.35
C TYR A 354 -2.08 12.28 -8.03
N ALA A 355 -0.98 11.78 -7.45
CA ALA A 355 0.38 12.00 -7.91
C ALA A 355 1.21 10.71 -7.78
N ASP A 356 1.97 10.38 -8.82
CA ASP A 356 2.87 9.21 -8.88
C ASP A 356 3.76 9.09 -7.62
N THR A 357 3.61 7.97 -6.92
CA THR A 357 4.44 7.61 -5.77
C THR A 357 5.29 6.37 -5.98
N GLU A 358 5.27 5.71 -7.14
CA GLU A 358 5.91 4.40 -7.36
C GLU A 358 7.41 4.41 -6.97
N THR A 359 8.12 5.45 -7.40
CA THR A 359 9.55 5.63 -7.08
C THR A 359 9.80 5.84 -5.58
N HIS A 360 8.90 6.53 -4.87
CA HIS A 360 9.01 6.75 -3.43
C HIS A 360 8.69 5.48 -2.62
N VAL A 361 7.72 4.69 -3.09
CA VAL A 361 7.38 3.38 -2.51
C VAL A 361 8.56 2.42 -2.65
N ALA A 362 9.16 2.33 -3.84
CA ALA A 362 10.32 1.48 -4.09
C ALA A 362 11.51 1.86 -3.17
N GLN A 363 11.87 3.13 -3.12
CA GLN A 363 12.94 3.63 -2.22
C GLN A 363 12.67 3.34 -0.74
N ALA A 364 11.41 3.42 -0.30
CA ALA A 364 11.02 3.11 1.07
C ALA A 364 11.06 1.60 1.36
N GLU A 365 10.69 0.74 0.42
CA GLU A 365 10.81 -0.72 0.54
C GLU A 365 12.27 -1.20 0.47
N ASP A 366 13.12 -0.51 -0.30
CA ASP A 366 14.56 -0.70 -0.32
C ASP A 366 15.19 -0.35 1.03
N ALA A 367 14.93 0.86 1.55
CA ALA A 367 15.43 1.30 2.86
C ALA A 367 14.91 0.41 4.02
N TRP A 368 13.67 -0.08 3.94
CA TRP A 368 13.16 -1.04 4.92
C TRP A 368 13.90 -2.38 4.85
N THR A 369 14.21 -2.85 3.65
CA THR A 369 14.99 -4.08 3.45
C THR A 369 16.43 -3.91 3.94
N GLU A 370 17.03 -2.73 3.77
CA GLU A 370 18.35 -2.40 4.29
C GLU A 370 18.39 -2.34 5.84
N ALA A 371 17.27 -1.96 6.48
CA ALA A 371 17.11 -1.90 7.93
C ALA A 371 16.71 -3.23 8.59
N ASP A 372 15.94 -4.08 7.90
CA ASP A 372 15.59 -5.44 8.31
C ASP A 372 15.91 -6.45 7.18
N PRO A 373 17.18 -6.93 7.10
CA PRO A 373 17.62 -7.82 6.02
C PRO A 373 16.85 -9.15 5.96
N LEU A 374 16.25 -9.61 7.06
CA LEU A 374 15.41 -10.81 7.08
C LEU A 374 14.17 -10.69 6.19
N ARG A 375 13.77 -9.48 5.78
CA ARG A 375 12.76 -9.25 4.75
C ARG A 375 13.08 -9.94 3.43
N ILE A 376 14.37 -10.13 3.08
CA ILE A 376 14.77 -10.91 1.89
C ILE A 376 14.20 -12.33 1.98
N LEU A 377 14.43 -13.03 3.10
CA LEU A 377 13.97 -14.40 3.29
C LEU A 377 12.43 -14.47 3.40
N ARG A 378 11.84 -13.59 4.22
CA ARG A 378 10.37 -13.50 4.37
C ARG A 378 9.64 -13.13 3.06
N SER A 379 10.31 -12.51 2.08
CA SER A 379 9.71 -12.22 0.77
C SER A 379 9.62 -13.44 -0.15
N ALA A 380 10.41 -14.49 0.13
CA ALA A 380 10.31 -15.77 -0.57
C ALA A 380 9.33 -16.73 0.13
N ASP A 381 9.27 -16.72 1.46
CA ASP A 381 8.29 -17.46 2.26
C ASP A 381 8.08 -16.76 3.63
N ASP A 382 6.87 -16.23 3.86
CA ASP A 382 6.53 -15.49 5.09
C ASP A 382 6.11 -16.38 6.26
N SER A 383 5.92 -17.68 6.03
CA SER A 383 5.45 -18.63 7.04
C SER A 383 6.56 -19.17 7.97
N HIS A 384 7.82 -18.90 7.64
CA HIS A 384 8.98 -19.40 8.37
C HIS A 384 9.45 -18.44 9.48
N THR A 385 9.57 -18.96 10.70
CA THR A 385 10.25 -18.25 11.80
C THR A 385 11.76 -18.48 11.69
N TYR A 386 12.52 -17.40 11.49
CA TYR A 386 13.98 -17.45 11.35
C TYR A 386 14.70 -17.24 12.69
N LYS A 387 15.76 -18.02 12.92
CA LYS A 387 16.65 -18.05 14.09
C LYS A 387 18.11 -17.91 13.64
N PHE A 388 18.99 -17.50 14.56
CA PHE A 388 20.43 -17.35 14.34
C PHE A 388 20.78 -16.53 13.08
N ALA A 389 20.07 -15.41 12.88
CA ALA A 389 20.23 -14.57 11.71
C ALA A 389 21.59 -13.83 11.71
N ILE A 390 22.26 -13.88 10.57
CA ILE A 390 23.48 -13.12 10.25
C ILE A 390 23.24 -12.33 8.96
N SER A 391 23.78 -11.11 8.86
CA SER A 391 23.55 -10.23 7.70
C SER A 391 24.65 -9.19 7.55
N GLY A 392 24.90 -8.76 6.31
CA GLY A 392 25.86 -7.71 6.01
C GLY A 392 25.65 -7.10 4.63
N LYS A 393 26.50 -6.14 4.27
CA LYS A 393 26.36 -5.31 3.07
C LYS A 393 27.60 -5.39 2.19
N ASN A 394 27.44 -5.13 0.89
CA ASN A 394 28.49 -4.94 -0.10
C ASN A 394 29.54 -6.08 -0.15
N ARG A 395 29.08 -7.34 -0.11
CA ARG A 395 29.92 -8.55 -0.15
C ARG A 395 29.20 -9.68 -0.89
N PHE A 396 29.94 -10.68 -1.37
CA PHE A 396 29.41 -11.87 -2.05
C PHE A 396 28.61 -11.51 -3.33
N GLY A 397 29.05 -10.45 -4.02
CA GLY A 397 28.36 -9.91 -5.20
C GLY A 397 27.01 -9.21 -4.90
N ALA A 398 26.68 -8.96 -3.64
CA ALA A 398 25.40 -8.41 -3.21
C ALA A 398 25.53 -7.10 -2.42
N ASP A 399 24.57 -6.20 -2.62
CA ASP A 399 24.43 -4.95 -1.84
C ASP A 399 24.03 -5.28 -0.39
N LEU A 400 23.19 -6.31 -0.22
CA LEU A 400 22.77 -6.85 1.06
C LEU A 400 22.69 -8.38 1.00
N TYR A 401 23.20 -9.05 2.04
CA TYR A 401 23.02 -10.49 2.24
C TYR A 401 22.46 -10.79 3.63
N VAL A 402 21.80 -11.93 3.76
CA VAL A 402 21.30 -12.49 5.01
C VAL A 402 21.39 -14.02 4.99
N ALA A 403 21.72 -14.64 6.11
CA ALA A 403 21.55 -16.08 6.32
C ALA A 403 20.83 -16.32 7.65
N ALA A 404 20.00 -17.35 7.72
CA ALA A 404 19.31 -17.75 8.94
C ALA A 404 18.86 -19.20 8.87
N LEU A 405 18.57 -19.79 10.03
CA LEU A 405 18.00 -21.14 10.16
C LEU A 405 16.49 -21.03 10.44
N ASP A 406 15.68 -21.94 9.93
CA ASP A 406 14.27 -22.03 10.33
C ASP A 406 14.08 -22.82 11.64
N GLU A 407 12.84 -23.15 11.99
CA GLU A 407 12.55 -23.96 13.18
C GLU A 407 12.93 -25.45 13.06
N ASN A 408 13.23 -25.92 11.85
CA ASN A 408 13.60 -27.30 11.54
C ASN A 408 15.13 -27.50 11.38
N GLY A 409 15.92 -26.42 11.42
CA GLY A 409 17.35 -26.43 11.10
C GLY A 409 17.68 -26.27 9.62
N THR A 410 16.70 -25.96 8.77
CA THR A 410 16.90 -25.64 7.34
C THR A 410 17.70 -24.34 7.24
N LEU A 411 18.86 -24.35 6.58
CA LEU A 411 19.65 -23.13 6.35
C LEU A 411 19.13 -22.40 5.12
N TYR A 412 18.84 -21.10 5.29
CA TYR A 412 18.47 -20.19 4.22
C TYR A 412 19.57 -19.14 4.03
N PHE A 413 19.92 -18.84 2.78
CA PHE A 413 20.82 -17.74 2.40
C PHE A 413 20.14 -16.90 1.33
N GLY A 414 20.06 -15.59 1.53
CA GLY A 414 19.41 -14.65 0.63
C GLY A 414 20.29 -13.46 0.31
N THR A 415 20.20 -12.98 -0.92
CA THR A 415 20.95 -11.81 -1.42
C THR A 415 20.03 -10.84 -2.13
N LYS A 416 20.38 -9.56 -2.10
CA LYS A 416 19.79 -8.49 -2.89
C LYS A 416 20.89 -7.69 -3.60
N SER A 417 20.66 -7.39 -4.87
CA SER A 417 21.57 -6.66 -5.77
C SER A 417 20.76 -5.85 -6.79
N GLU A 418 21.40 -5.00 -7.59
CA GLU A 418 20.79 -4.40 -8.79
C GLU A 418 20.11 -5.44 -9.73
N SER A 419 20.62 -6.68 -9.75
CA SER A 419 20.07 -7.76 -10.59
C SER A 419 18.79 -8.41 -10.03
N GLY A 420 18.40 -8.07 -8.81
CA GLY A 420 17.21 -8.58 -8.12
C GLY A 420 17.53 -9.21 -6.76
N THR A 421 16.57 -9.98 -6.24
CA THR A 421 16.66 -10.71 -4.98
C THR A 421 16.72 -12.22 -5.25
N SER A 422 17.58 -12.96 -4.55
CA SER A 422 17.68 -14.41 -4.65
C SER A 422 17.66 -15.06 -3.26
N VAL A 423 17.12 -16.29 -3.15
CA VAL A 423 17.10 -17.09 -1.91
C VAL A 423 17.41 -18.55 -2.23
N SER A 424 18.41 -19.07 -1.54
CA SER A 424 18.90 -20.46 -1.56
C SER A 424 18.52 -21.18 -0.25
N ARG A 425 18.37 -22.51 -0.28
CA ARG A 425 18.07 -23.29 0.93
C ARG A 425 18.73 -24.67 0.98
N ASP A 426 19.14 -25.09 2.16
CA ASP A 426 19.61 -26.45 2.47
C ASP A 426 18.74 -27.08 3.57
N ALA A 427 18.11 -28.20 3.22
CA ALA A 427 17.25 -29.00 4.09
C ALA A 427 17.86 -30.38 4.43
N ALA A 428 19.16 -30.59 4.16
CA ALA A 428 19.81 -31.89 4.24
C ALA A 428 21.00 -31.92 5.23
N GLN A 429 21.94 -30.98 5.17
CA GLN A 429 23.24 -31.13 5.88
C GLN A 429 23.15 -30.99 7.41
N LEU A 430 22.15 -30.23 7.89
CA LEU A 430 21.87 -29.96 9.32
C LEU A 430 20.61 -30.69 9.82
N ALA A 431 20.03 -31.59 9.01
CA ALA A 431 18.74 -32.20 9.29
C ALA A 431 18.79 -33.11 10.54
N GLY A 432 18.08 -32.71 11.60
CA GLY A 432 18.07 -33.41 12.89
C GLY A 432 19.10 -32.92 13.91
N GLU A 433 19.87 -31.88 13.58
CA GLU A 433 20.82 -31.25 14.51
C GLU A 433 20.17 -30.13 15.32
N THR A 434 20.41 -30.11 16.63
CA THR A 434 20.00 -29.00 17.49
C THR A 434 21.07 -27.90 17.39
N VAL A 435 20.88 -26.97 16.46
CA VAL A 435 21.84 -25.87 16.23
C VAL A 435 21.80 -24.84 17.37
N ARG A 436 22.97 -24.49 17.92
CA ARG A 436 23.18 -23.48 18.97
C ARG A 436 23.61 -22.11 18.42
N SER A 437 24.33 -22.06 17.30
CA SER A 437 24.66 -20.81 16.62
C SER A 437 24.94 -20.97 15.12
N LEU A 438 24.83 -19.86 14.37
CA LEU A 438 25.24 -19.73 12.97
C LEU A 438 26.16 -18.51 12.87
N LYS A 439 27.28 -18.65 12.17
CA LYS A 439 28.31 -17.60 12.01
C LYS A 439 28.78 -17.56 10.55
N LEU A 440 29.23 -16.38 10.11
CA LEU A 440 30.04 -16.25 8.90
C LEU A 440 31.52 -16.47 9.30
N ASP A 441 32.22 -17.39 8.64
CA ASP A 441 33.64 -17.60 8.88
C ASP A 441 34.46 -16.71 7.93
N GLU A 442 35.00 -15.62 8.47
CA GLU A 442 35.79 -14.62 7.74
C GLU A 442 37.15 -15.14 7.25
N SER A 443 37.64 -16.27 7.78
CA SER A 443 38.92 -16.87 7.37
C SER A 443 38.78 -17.82 6.18
N LEU A 444 37.56 -18.34 5.95
CA LEU A 444 37.22 -19.25 4.87
C LEU A 444 36.44 -18.57 3.74
N SER A 445 35.77 -17.45 4.03
CA SER A 445 34.99 -16.66 3.07
C SER A 445 35.88 -15.83 2.13
N THR A 446 35.43 -15.63 0.90
CA THR A 446 36.06 -14.75 -0.10
C THR A 446 35.14 -13.57 -0.46
N ASP A 447 35.61 -12.61 -1.25
CA ASP A 447 34.77 -11.49 -1.72
C ASP A 447 33.52 -11.93 -2.51
N SER A 448 33.56 -13.12 -3.13
CA SER A 448 32.46 -13.72 -3.89
C SER A 448 31.67 -14.78 -3.11
N THR A 449 32.31 -15.48 -2.17
CA THR A 449 31.84 -16.77 -1.68
C THR A 449 31.80 -16.80 -0.15
N PRO A 450 30.62 -16.79 0.48
CA PRO A 450 30.49 -16.88 1.93
C PRO A 450 30.64 -18.33 2.41
N VAL A 451 31.30 -18.52 3.56
CA VAL A 451 31.33 -19.80 4.28
C VAL A 451 30.57 -19.63 5.59
N LEU A 452 29.46 -20.36 5.70
CA LEU A 452 28.54 -20.29 6.83
C LEU A 452 28.78 -21.50 7.73
N VAL A 453 29.13 -21.26 8.99
CA VAL A 453 29.41 -22.32 9.97
C VAL A 453 28.27 -22.40 10.98
N ALA A 454 27.61 -23.55 11.00
CA ALA A 454 26.65 -23.92 12.03
C ALA A 454 27.36 -24.67 13.16
N GLU A 455 27.02 -24.34 14.40
CA GLU A 455 27.51 -24.98 15.63
C GLU A 455 26.32 -25.64 16.32
N ALA A 456 26.32 -26.97 16.40
CA ALA A 456 25.23 -27.78 16.93
C ALA A 456 25.62 -28.62 18.15
N GLU A 457 24.62 -29.17 18.85
CA GLU A 457 24.84 -30.04 20.00
C GLU A 457 25.49 -31.37 19.60
N SER A 458 26.55 -31.74 20.31
CA SER A 458 27.17 -33.07 20.27
C SER A 458 26.80 -33.87 21.52
N THR A 459 26.85 -35.20 21.42
CA THR A 459 26.71 -36.13 22.56
C THR A 459 28.04 -36.72 23.02
N VAL A 460 29.15 -36.40 22.35
CA VAL A 460 30.48 -36.98 22.58
C VAL A 460 31.52 -35.92 22.92
N ARG A 461 31.43 -34.73 22.31
CA ARG A 461 32.32 -33.56 22.46
C ARG A 461 31.49 -32.30 22.76
N LYS A 462 32.13 -31.11 22.83
CA LYS A 462 31.39 -29.87 23.12
C LYS A 462 30.39 -29.50 22.00
N ALA A 463 30.74 -29.66 20.72
CA ALA A 463 29.86 -29.30 19.59
C ALA A 463 30.13 -30.10 18.31
N VAL A 464 29.17 -30.07 17.39
CA VAL A 464 29.35 -30.39 15.97
C VAL A 464 29.48 -29.07 15.19
N TYR A 465 30.54 -28.92 14.39
CA TYR A 465 30.77 -27.79 13.51
C TYR A 465 30.60 -28.22 12.05
N THR A 466 29.62 -27.63 11.36
CA THR A 466 29.29 -27.92 9.96
C THR A 466 29.48 -26.65 9.12
N ALA A 467 30.43 -26.65 8.19
CA ALA A 467 30.73 -25.52 7.31
C ALA A 467 30.09 -25.71 5.93
N LEU A 468 29.31 -24.70 5.50
CA LEU A 468 28.44 -24.76 4.32
C LEU A 468 28.66 -23.55 3.40
N ILE A 469 28.73 -23.82 2.09
CA ILE A 469 28.92 -22.82 1.03
C ILE A 469 27.66 -22.78 0.15
N PRO A 470 26.95 -21.64 0.02
CA PRO A 470 25.89 -21.49 -0.98
C PRO A 470 26.44 -21.64 -2.40
N GLN A 471 25.76 -22.41 -3.24
CA GLN A 471 26.17 -22.71 -4.63
C GLN A 471 25.22 -22.09 -5.65
N GLU A 472 25.72 -21.84 -6.87
CA GLU A 472 24.86 -21.49 -8.01
C GLU A 472 23.83 -22.61 -8.27
N GLY A 473 22.55 -22.24 -8.36
CA GLY A 473 21.43 -23.20 -8.41
C GLY A 473 20.74 -23.45 -7.06
N GLY A 474 21.21 -22.83 -5.97
CA GLY A 474 20.46 -22.72 -4.71
C GLY A 474 20.64 -23.87 -3.72
N SER A 475 21.52 -24.82 -4.01
CA SER A 475 22.02 -25.84 -3.09
C SER A 475 23.20 -25.31 -2.25
N PHE A 476 23.67 -26.14 -1.31
CA PHE A 476 24.86 -25.84 -0.49
C PHE A 476 25.85 -26.99 -0.57
N ALA A 477 27.14 -26.67 -0.60
CA ALA A 477 28.24 -27.63 -0.51
C ALA A 477 28.81 -27.65 0.92
N GLN A 478 29.03 -28.85 1.47
CA GLN A 478 29.67 -29.01 2.78
C GLN A 478 31.20 -28.99 2.63
N MET A 479 31.84 -28.01 3.25
CA MET A 479 33.30 -27.81 3.27
C MET A 479 33.99 -28.70 4.31
N PHE A 480 33.40 -28.80 5.50
CA PHE A 480 33.75 -29.80 6.52
C PHE A 480 32.56 -30.06 7.43
N LYS A 481 32.63 -31.18 8.16
CA LYS A 481 31.76 -31.49 9.30
C LYS A 481 32.58 -32.27 10.31
N ILE A 482 32.76 -31.70 11.49
CA ILE A 482 33.61 -32.24 12.56
C ILE A 482 32.87 -32.17 13.90
N GLU A 483 33.04 -33.18 14.74
CA GLU A 483 32.53 -33.21 16.11
C GLU A 483 33.73 -33.10 17.05
N ALA A 484 33.82 -31.98 17.78
CA ALA A 484 35.05 -31.55 18.42
C ALA A 484 34.78 -30.60 19.60
N ASP A 485 35.83 -30.33 20.38
CA ASP A 485 35.79 -29.37 21.46
C ASP A 485 36.03 -27.92 21.02
N GLY A 486 36.58 -27.74 19.82
CA GLY A 486 36.83 -26.46 19.17
C GLY A 486 37.45 -26.67 17.79
N TYR A 487 37.56 -25.61 16.98
CA TYR A 487 38.32 -25.63 15.74
C TYR A 487 39.06 -24.31 15.50
N ARG A 488 40.14 -24.38 14.70
CA ARG A 488 40.89 -23.21 14.22
C ARG A 488 41.21 -23.36 12.73
N ILE A 489 41.30 -22.23 12.05
CA ILE A 489 41.72 -22.15 10.64
C ILE A 489 43.08 -21.46 10.57
N GLU A 490 44.01 -22.08 9.86
CA GLU A 490 45.39 -21.66 9.71
C GLU A 490 45.77 -21.59 8.21
N ASP A 491 46.99 -21.13 7.92
CA ASP A 491 47.56 -21.04 6.56
C ASP A 491 46.70 -20.32 5.52
N GLY A 492 45.90 -19.34 5.97
CA GLY A 492 45.03 -18.55 5.09
C GLY A 492 43.82 -19.31 4.53
N GLY A 493 43.28 -20.27 5.30
CA GLY A 493 42.10 -21.07 4.88
C GLY A 493 42.45 -22.42 4.25
N MET A 494 43.70 -22.86 4.41
CA MET A 494 44.24 -24.10 3.83
C MET A 494 44.38 -25.24 4.85
N THR A 495 44.51 -24.91 6.13
CA THR A 495 44.67 -25.89 7.23
C THR A 495 43.55 -25.70 8.26
N LEU A 496 42.91 -26.78 8.66
CA LEU A 496 41.87 -26.84 9.70
C LEU A 496 42.39 -27.73 10.83
N ARG A 497 42.40 -27.20 12.06
CA ARG A 497 42.74 -27.94 13.28
C ARG A 497 41.47 -28.13 14.11
N ALA A 498 41.12 -29.38 14.42
CA ALA A 498 40.01 -29.72 15.32
C ALA A 498 40.57 -30.19 16.66
N GLU A 499 40.17 -29.51 17.74
CA GLU A 499 40.63 -29.79 19.11
C GLU A 499 39.80 -30.94 19.71
N ASN A 500 40.46 -32.00 20.21
CA ASN A 500 39.82 -33.16 20.86
C ASN A 500 38.60 -33.70 20.07
N PRO A 501 38.77 -34.14 18.80
CA PRO A 501 37.66 -34.58 17.95
C PRO A 501 37.12 -35.96 18.36
N SER A 502 35.91 -36.34 17.93
CA SER A 502 35.30 -37.62 18.32
C SER A 502 35.89 -38.86 17.64
N ASP A 503 36.75 -38.68 16.63
CA ASP A 503 37.54 -39.73 15.96
C ASP A 503 38.97 -39.88 16.52
N ALA A 504 39.36 -39.10 17.54
CA ALA A 504 40.67 -39.17 18.18
C ALA A 504 40.96 -40.54 18.82
N GLU A 505 42.19 -41.03 18.65
CA GLU A 505 42.67 -42.27 19.28
C GLU A 505 43.04 -42.06 20.76
N GLN A 506 43.39 -40.82 21.13
CA GLN A 506 43.78 -40.44 22.49
C GLN A 506 43.14 -39.09 22.87
N GLU A 507 42.90 -38.90 24.16
CA GLU A 507 42.39 -37.63 24.68
C GLU A 507 43.44 -36.51 24.55
N GLY A 508 42.97 -35.30 24.21
CA GLY A 508 43.84 -34.15 23.96
C GLY A 508 44.47 -34.10 22.56
N GLN A 509 44.22 -35.07 21.69
CA GLN A 509 44.68 -35.01 20.29
C GLN A 509 44.02 -33.87 19.50
N THR A 510 44.75 -33.33 18.54
CA THR A 510 44.25 -32.41 17.52
C THR A 510 44.25 -33.11 16.17
N ALA A 511 43.10 -33.19 15.49
CA ALA A 511 43.07 -33.63 14.09
C ALA A 511 43.42 -32.46 13.17
N VAL A 512 44.31 -32.71 12.21
CA VAL A 512 44.71 -31.76 11.17
C VAL A 512 44.10 -32.20 9.85
N TYR A 513 43.31 -31.31 9.24
CA TYR A 513 42.72 -31.49 7.93
C TYR A 513 43.30 -30.44 6.98
N THR A 514 43.60 -30.82 5.74
CA THR A 514 44.14 -29.91 4.71
C THR A 514 43.17 -29.77 3.53
N ARG A 515 43.13 -28.58 2.94
CA ARG A 515 42.32 -28.27 1.76
C ARG A 515 43.16 -28.40 0.50
N TYR A 516 42.78 -29.28 -0.42
CA TYR A 516 43.49 -29.43 -1.68
C TYR A 516 43.27 -28.24 -2.61
N ALA A 517 44.30 -27.83 -3.36
CA ALA A 517 44.19 -26.77 -4.34
C ALA A 517 43.15 -27.13 -5.43
N GLY A 518 42.09 -26.34 -5.56
CA GLY A 518 40.94 -26.64 -6.43
C GLY A 518 39.83 -27.49 -5.77
N SER A 519 39.89 -27.69 -4.45
CA SER A 519 38.83 -28.28 -3.63
C SER A 519 38.32 -27.27 -2.59
N ASP A 520 37.01 -27.25 -2.40
CA ASP A 520 36.37 -26.53 -1.29
C ASP A 520 36.09 -27.43 -0.08
N VAL A 521 36.62 -28.65 -0.10
CA VAL A 521 36.46 -29.66 0.97
C VAL A 521 37.81 -29.92 1.64
N PHE A 522 37.81 -29.94 2.98
CA PHE A 522 38.94 -30.37 3.80
C PHE A 522 39.03 -31.90 3.89
N ALA A 523 40.23 -32.45 3.79
CA ALA A 523 40.51 -33.88 3.96
C ALA A 523 41.42 -34.12 5.17
N PHE A 524 41.17 -35.18 5.94
CA PHE A 524 42.02 -35.56 7.08
C PHE A 524 43.45 -35.83 6.63
N SER A 525 44.42 -35.35 7.40
CA SER A 525 45.86 -35.47 7.13
C SER A 525 46.59 -36.26 8.21
N ALA A 526 46.41 -35.91 9.49
CA ALA A 526 47.07 -36.54 10.62
C ALA A 526 46.38 -36.18 11.95
N PHE A 527 46.68 -36.93 13.02
CA PHE A 527 46.53 -36.46 14.40
C PHE A 527 47.88 -35.90 14.91
N GLU A 528 47.82 -34.87 15.74
CA GLU A 528 48.97 -34.30 16.46
C GLU A 528 48.67 -34.28 17.98
N GLY A 529 49.67 -34.57 18.81
CA GLY A 529 49.55 -34.61 20.27
C GLY A 529 48.86 -35.87 20.82
N GLY A 530 48.23 -35.75 21.99
CA GLY A 530 47.55 -36.84 22.71
C GLY A 530 48.35 -37.40 23.90
N TYR A 531 47.64 -37.87 24.93
CA TYR A 531 48.22 -38.63 26.04
C TYR A 531 48.08 -40.13 25.79
N ALA A 532 49.18 -40.88 25.88
CA ALA A 532 49.08 -42.34 25.91
C ALA A 532 48.54 -42.81 27.27
N ASP A 533 47.39 -43.47 27.28
CA ASP A 533 46.83 -44.07 28.49
C ASP A 533 47.58 -45.37 28.82
N ILE A 534 48.27 -45.38 29.96
CA ILE A 534 49.10 -46.50 30.42
C ILE A 534 48.49 -47.20 31.65
N GLY A 535 47.32 -46.73 32.12
CA GLY A 535 46.60 -47.27 33.27
C GLY A 535 47.49 -47.34 34.52
N ASP A 536 47.62 -48.53 35.11
CA ASP A 536 48.37 -48.78 36.34
C ASP A 536 49.91 -48.81 36.17
N ALA A 537 50.42 -48.79 34.93
CA ALA A 537 51.85 -48.94 34.65
C ALA A 537 52.65 -47.65 34.91
N SER A 538 53.92 -47.80 35.30
CA SER A 538 54.79 -46.67 35.61
C SER A 538 55.10 -45.77 34.40
N PRO A 539 54.86 -44.44 34.50
CA PRO A 539 55.34 -43.44 33.54
C PRO A 539 56.85 -43.49 33.24
N ALA A 540 57.67 -44.09 34.12
CA ALA A 540 59.11 -44.23 33.89
C ALA A 540 59.45 -45.10 32.66
N LEU A 541 58.50 -45.93 32.20
CA LEU A 541 58.60 -46.74 30.99
C LEU A 541 58.37 -45.94 29.69
N TYR A 542 57.91 -44.69 29.80
CA TYR A 542 57.50 -43.83 28.67
C TYR A 542 58.22 -42.46 28.73
N PRO A 543 59.57 -42.43 28.67
CA PRO A 543 60.34 -41.20 28.76
C PRO A 543 60.08 -40.26 27.59
N GLU A 544 60.07 -38.95 27.88
CA GLU A 544 59.79 -37.85 26.93
C GLU A 544 58.43 -37.93 26.22
N GLN A 545 57.54 -38.85 26.63
CA GLN A 545 56.19 -39.01 26.09
C GLN A 545 55.14 -38.49 27.09
N PRO A 546 54.14 -37.69 26.65
CA PRO A 546 52.99 -37.36 27.47
C PRO A 546 52.10 -38.61 27.67
N VAL A 547 51.86 -38.96 28.93
CA VAL A 547 51.08 -40.14 29.34
C VAL A 547 49.99 -39.80 30.34
N ARG A 548 49.02 -40.71 30.46
CA ARG A 548 47.99 -40.71 31.49
C ARG A 548 48.06 -42.00 32.30
N ALA A 549 48.21 -41.88 33.62
CA ALA A 549 48.41 -43.00 34.54
C ALA A 549 47.52 -42.90 35.78
N THR A 550 47.11 -44.06 36.32
CA THR A 550 46.43 -44.19 37.61
C THR A 550 47.45 -44.24 38.72
N MET A 551 47.41 -43.27 39.64
CA MET A 551 48.41 -43.13 40.71
C MET A 551 47.74 -42.85 42.05
N THR A 552 48.21 -43.50 43.11
CA THR A 552 47.74 -43.25 44.48
C THR A 552 48.70 -42.30 45.19
N VAL A 553 48.26 -41.07 45.44
CA VAL A 553 48.97 -40.09 46.26
C VAL A 553 49.08 -40.62 47.68
N LEU A 554 50.31 -40.69 48.19
CA LEU A 554 50.62 -41.11 49.56
C LEU A 554 50.78 -39.90 50.48
N GLN A 555 51.52 -38.88 50.02
CA GLN A 555 51.87 -37.70 50.81
C GLN A 555 52.19 -36.51 49.89
N SER A 556 51.51 -35.37 50.09
CA SER A 556 51.84 -34.11 49.43
C SER A 556 52.71 -33.21 50.31
N ALA A 557 53.64 -32.50 49.67
CA ALA A 557 54.38 -31.37 50.22
C ALA A 557 54.31 -30.20 49.21
N SER A 558 54.70 -29.00 49.64
CA SER A 558 54.62 -27.79 48.80
C SER A 558 55.56 -27.89 47.59
N GLY A 559 55.00 -28.14 46.39
CA GLY A 559 55.72 -28.25 45.12
C GLY A 559 56.18 -29.66 44.72
N SER A 560 56.00 -30.67 45.59
CA SER A 560 56.22 -32.08 45.21
C SER A 560 55.35 -33.04 46.03
N THR A 561 54.82 -34.07 45.37
CA THR A 561 53.89 -35.03 45.96
C THR A 561 54.37 -36.45 45.68
N LEU A 562 54.53 -37.27 46.73
CA LEU A 562 54.87 -38.67 46.60
C LEU A 562 53.62 -39.48 46.28
N ALA A 563 53.64 -40.17 45.14
CA ALA A 563 52.61 -41.09 44.70
C ALA A 563 53.18 -42.49 44.47
N ARG A 564 52.27 -43.47 44.38
CA ARG A 564 52.56 -44.86 44.03
C ARG A 564 51.72 -45.26 42.82
N THR A 565 52.36 -45.78 41.77
CA THR A 565 51.69 -46.33 40.58
C THR A 565 50.91 -47.61 40.93
N GLY A 566 50.00 -48.04 40.07
CA GLY A 566 49.24 -49.28 40.31
C GLY A 566 50.10 -50.54 40.29
N ASP A 567 51.22 -50.54 39.56
CA ASP A 567 52.26 -51.58 39.61
C ASP A 567 53.17 -51.53 40.87
N GLY A 568 53.04 -50.48 41.70
CA GLY A 568 53.66 -50.39 43.02
C GLY A 568 54.97 -49.58 43.09
N GLU A 569 55.44 -49.00 41.99
CA GLU A 569 56.59 -48.08 42.00
C GLU A 569 56.27 -46.76 42.72
N LEU A 570 57.25 -46.21 43.45
CA LEU A 570 57.16 -44.88 44.05
C LEU A 570 57.64 -43.82 43.05
N MET A 571 56.87 -42.76 42.87
CA MET A 571 57.15 -41.70 41.90
C MET A 571 56.86 -40.33 42.51
N LEU A 572 57.74 -39.36 42.24
CA LEU A 572 57.61 -37.99 42.73
C LEU A 572 56.91 -37.13 41.68
N LEU A 573 55.67 -36.74 41.96
CA LEU A 573 54.90 -35.79 41.14
C LEU A 573 55.37 -34.37 41.44
N THR A 574 55.70 -33.58 40.40
CA THR A 574 56.17 -32.20 40.55
C THR A 574 55.34 -31.21 39.73
N GLY A 575 55.01 -30.07 40.36
CA GLY A 575 54.21 -28.98 39.80
C GLY A 575 53.46 -28.21 40.90
N ASP A 576 52.69 -27.18 40.52
CA ASP A 576 51.97 -26.29 41.44
C ASP A 576 50.64 -26.89 41.93
N PHE A 577 50.71 -27.88 42.83
CA PHE A 577 49.53 -28.54 43.39
C PHE A 577 49.74 -29.18 44.78
N GLU A 578 48.64 -29.32 45.53
CA GLU A 578 48.56 -30.03 46.81
C GLU A 578 47.31 -30.93 46.81
N PHE A 579 47.45 -32.21 47.17
CA PHE A 579 46.34 -33.17 47.21
C PHE A 579 46.23 -33.90 48.56
N ALA A 580 45.04 -34.42 48.83
CA ALA A 580 44.85 -35.39 49.89
C ALA A 580 45.34 -36.78 49.42
N PRO A 581 45.76 -37.68 50.34
CA PRO A 581 46.04 -39.06 49.98
C PRO A 581 44.80 -39.75 49.40
N GLY A 582 44.95 -40.41 48.25
CA GLY A 582 43.85 -40.95 47.45
C GLY A 582 44.32 -41.39 46.07
N THR A 583 43.45 -42.03 45.28
CA THR A 583 43.76 -42.47 43.91
C THR A 583 43.27 -41.42 42.90
N TYR A 584 44.14 -41.09 41.96
CA TYR A 584 43.95 -40.04 40.97
C TYR A 584 44.40 -40.52 39.58
N LEU A 585 43.77 -39.98 38.55
CA LEU A 585 44.18 -40.07 37.16
C LEU A 585 45.09 -38.87 36.88
N VAL A 586 46.36 -39.12 36.55
CA VAL A 586 47.41 -38.11 36.42
C VAL A 586 47.87 -38.04 34.97
N THR A 587 47.92 -36.84 34.38
CA THR A 587 48.56 -36.60 33.07
C THR A 587 49.85 -35.81 33.24
N GLY A 588 50.84 -36.12 32.41
CA GLY A 588 52.15 -35.47 32.48
C GLY A 588 53.20 -36.16 31.64
N THR A 589 54.45 -35.72 31.79
CA THR A 589 55.60 -36.22 31.02
C THR A 589 56.75 -36.65 31.95
N PHE A 590 57.36 -37.81 31.67
CA PHE A 590 58.54 -38.28 32.39
C PHE A 590 59.84 -37.80 31.72
N GLN A 591 60.50 -36.79 32.30
CA GLN A 591 61.71 -36.17 31.75
C GLN A 591 63.01 -36.97 31.98
N GLY A 592 62.94 -38.27 32.30
CA GLY A 592 64.12 -39.08 32.63
C GLY A 592 64.83 -38.70 33.95
N ARG A 593 64.29 -37.75 34.71
CA ARG A 593 64.82 -37.24 35.99
C ARG A 593 64.49 -38.20 37.14
N TYR A 594 65.44 -38.36 38.06
CA TYR A 594 65.25 -39.10 39.30
C TYR A 594 65.72 -38.25 40.49
N GLU A 595 65.06 -38.41 41.63
CA GLU A 595 65.42 -37.77 42.90
C GLU A 595 65.53 -38.79 44.03
N GLN A 596 66.30 -38.47 45.07
CA GLN A 596 66.44 -39.32 46.24
C GLN A 596 65.47 -38.86 47.34
N ILE A 597 64.56 -39.76 47.72
CA ILE A 597 63.67 -39.60 48.86
C ILE A 597 64.03 -40.59 49.97
N GLU A 598 63.62 -40.32 51.20
CA GLU A 598 63.63 -41.31 52.28
C GLU A 598 62.51 -42.35 52.02
N ASP A 599 62.84 -43.64 52.03
CA ASP A 599 61.85 -44.69 51.72
C ASP A 599 60.82 -44.85 52.86
N PRO A 600 59.52 -44.57 52.62
CA PRO A 600 58.50 -44.59 53.67
C PRO A 600 58.09 -45.99 54.13
N ASP A 601 58.46 -47.06 53.39
CA ASP A 601 58.13 -48.45 53.72
C ASP A 601 59.28 -49.16 54.48
N ALA A 602 60.34 -48.45 54.89
CA ALA A 602 61.53 -49.04 55.52
C ALA A 602 61.32 -49.48 56.98
N GLU A 603 61.26 -50.80 57.23
CA GLU A 603 61.27 -51.35 58.60
C GLU A 603 62.65 -51.15 59.30
N PRO A 604 62.69 -50.82 60.61
CA PRO A 604 63.95 -50.65 61.33
C PRO A 604 64.78 -51.95 61.42
N PRO A 605 66.11 -51.91 61.19
CA PRO A 605 66.94 -53.11 61.20
C PRO A 605 67.08 -53.73 62.60
N GLU A 606 66.94 -55.06 62.70
CA GLU A 606 67.22 -55.81 63.94
C GLU A 606 68.71 -55.75 64.32
N PRO A 607 69.05 -55.67 65.63
CA PRO A 607 70.43 -55.57 66.09
C PRO A 607 71.20 -56.90 65.93
N PRO A 608 72.43 -56.89 65.39
CA PRO A 608 73.20 -58.11 65.10
C PRO A 608 73.78 -58.78 66.35
N GLN A 609 73.92 -60.11 66.31
CA GLN A 609 74.74 -60.88 67.26
C GLN A 609 76.19 -61.01 66.75
N ALA A 610 77.12 -61.17 67.68
CA ALA A 610 78.57 -61.09 67.43
C ALA A 610 79.21 -62.42 66.99
N ASP A 611 80.33 -62.30 66.27
CA ASP A 611 81.55 -63.13 66.17
C ASP A 611 81.42 -64.68 66.14
N ASP A 612 82.22 -65.44 65.39
CA ASP A 612 83.66 -65.31 65.11
C ASP A 612 84.00 -66.01 63.74
N PRO A 613 85.23 -66.39 63.31
CA PRO A 613 85.61 -66.30 61.90
C PRO A 613 86.03 -67.64 61.25
N ALA A 614 86.42 -67.61 59.97
CA ALA A 614 87.74 -68.08 59.47
C ALA A 614 87.77 -68.45 57.96
N ALA A 615 88.99 -68.60 57.44
CA ALA A 615 89.39 -69.56 56.41
C ALA A 615 88.88 -69.41 54.96
N SER A 616 89.57 -68.55 54.20
CA SER A 616 90.50 -68.94 53.12
C SER A 616 90.04 -69.74 51.87
N ASP A 617 90.50 -69.23 50.72
CA ASP A 617 91.23 -69.97 49.67
C ASP A 617 90.51 -70.75 48.53
N THR A 618 90.46 -70.07 47.37
CA THR A 618 90.85 -70.53 46.00
C THR A 618 89.89 -71.22 45.02
N GLU A 619 90.26 -71.00 43.75
CA GLU A 619 90.19 -71.86 42.55
C GLU A 619 88.95 -71.91 41.63
N THR A 620 89.09 -71.21 40.49
CA THR A 620 88.86 -71.66 39.09
C THR A 620 87.52 -72.30 38.67
N GLY A 621 86.88 -71.72 37.63
CA GLY A 621 85.68 -72.30 37.02
C GLY A 621 85.22 -71.71 35.67
N ALA A 622 86.12 -71.59 34.68
CA ALA A 622 85.72 -71.52 33.25
C ALA A 622 85.61 -72.97 32.69
N PRO A 623 85.00 -73.26 31.50
CA PRO A 623 84.78 -72.36 30.36
C PRO A 623 83.48 -72.61 29.54
N ASN A 624 83.47 -72.09 28.29
CA ASN A 624 82.58 -72.40 27.15
C ASN A 624 81.12 -71.90 27.27
N ALA A 625 80.36 -71.61 26.22
CA ALA A 625 80.47 -71.38 24.76
C ALA A 625 78.98 -71.29 24.29
N ASP A 626 78.57 -70.90 23.08
CA ASP A 626 79.23 -70.75 21.77
C ASP A 626 78.41 -69.72 20.93
N SER A 627 79.01 -69.19 19.85
CA SER A 627 78.40 -68.64 18.61
C SER A 627 77.21 -67.62 18.67
N ASP A 628 76.98 -66.78 17.66
CA ASP A 628 77.54 -66.70 16.29
C ASP A 628 77.70 -65.23 15.80
N SER A 629 78.11 -65.01 14.54
CA SER A 629 78.32 -63.65 13.98
C SER A 629 77.61 -63.41 12.61
N PRO A 630 78.03 -62.48 11.72
CA PRO A 630 77.28 -61.28 11.32
C PRO A 630 76.72 -61.40 9.87
N PRO A 631 76.32 -60.33 9.11
CA PRO A 631 77.10 -59.14 8.68
C PRO A 631 76.39 -57.79 9.00
N SER A 632 77.00 -56.60 9.08
CA SER A 632 77.97 -55.89 8.21
C SER A 632 77.41 -55.32 6.89
N VAL A 633 77.04 -54.02 6.86
CA VAL A 633 77.27 -53.13 5.70
C VAL A 633 77.51 -51.67 6.15
N SER A 634 78.38 -50.97 5.42
CA SER A 634 78.60 -49.50 5.36
C SER A 634 78.92 -49.20 3.87
N PRO A 635 78.88 -47.96 3.30
CA PRO A 635 79.55 -46.72 3.77
C PRO A 635 78.56 -45.49 3.66
N GLU A 636 78.78 -44.25 3.19
CA GLU A 636 79.93 -43.59 2.52
C GLU A 636 79.94 -42.03 2.59
N THR A 637 80.57 -41.47 3.64
CA THR A 637 81.44 -40.25 3.60
C THR A 637 80.89 -38.82 3.33
N ASN A 638 81.70 -37.85 3.80
CA ASN A 638 81.95 -36.50 3.22
C ASN A 638 80.89 -35.37 3.37
N ASP A 639 81.25 -34.08 3.51
CA ASP A 639 82.58 -33.45 3.78
C ASP A 639 82.49 -32.03 4.40
N SER A 640 83.52 -31.67 5.18
CA SER A 640 84.19 -30.35 5.39
C SER A 640 83.49 -28.98 5.58
N ALA A 641 84.28 -28.11 6.24
CA ALA A 641 84.22 -26.63 6.38
C ALA A 641 83.15 -26.05 7.36
N ALA A 642 83.45 -25.38 8.48
CA ALA A 642 84.54 -24.45 8.93
C ALA A 642 84.28 -22.95 8.64
N GLY A 643 84.11 -22.17 9.71
CA GLY A 643 83.97 -20.71 9.71
C GLY A 643 83.75 -20.15 11.13
N ASN A 644 84.54 -19.17 11.55
CA ASN A 644 84.63 -18.59 12.90
C ASN A 644 85.21 -17.16 12.76
N PRO A 645 85.26 -16.29 13.80
CA PRO A 645 84.23 -15.76 14.72
C PRO A 645 83.99 -14.24 14.51
N GLU A 646 83.16 -13.58 15.35
CA GLU A 646 83.26 -12.18 15.85
C GLU A 646 81.98 -11.83 16.67
N ASP A 647 81.87 -10.79 17.52
CA ASP A 647 82.70 -10.32 18.67
C ASP A 647 81.88 -9.28 19.53
N SER A 648 82.40 -8.85 20.68
CA SER A 648 82.14 -7.56 21.37
C SER A 648 80.80 -7.29 22.11
N ALA A 649 80.81 -7.60 23.42
CA ALA A 649 80.67 -6.69 24.59
C ALA A 649 79.62 -5.54 24.69
N GLY A 650 79.00 -5.41 25.88
CA GLY A 650 78.26 -4.22 26.36
C GLY A 650 77.69 -4.35 27.80
N ASP A 651 78.04 -3.43 28.69
CA ASP A 651 77.79 -3.36 30.17
C ASP A 651 77.50 -1.86 30.51
N PRO A 652 77.16 -1.35 31.74
CA PRO A 652 76.75 -1.91 33.05
C PRO A 652 75.48 -1.24 33.69
N SER A 653 75.31 -1.44 35.02
CA SER A 653 74.61 -0.58 36.03
C SER A 653 73.17 -0.97 36.44
N ASP A 654 72.70 -0.83 37.70
CA ASP A 654 73.25 -0.11 38.88
C ASP A 654 72.89 -0.77 40.25
N LEU A 655 73.49 -0.30 41.37
CA LEU A 655 73.24 -0.72 42.78
C LEU A 655 72.90 0.49 43.68
N PRO A 656 72.27 0.33 44.89
CA PRO A 656 73.06 0.34 46.15
C PRO A 656 72.49 -0.35 47.42
N SER A 657 73.42 -0.87 48.25
CA SER A 657 73.60 -0.82 49.74
C SER A 657 72.41 -0.52 50.70
N THR A 658 72.30 -1.01 51.96
CA THR A 658 73.27 -1.39 53.04
C THR A 658 72.75 -2.63 53.85
N THR A 659 73.21 -3.12 55.03
CA THR A 659 74.09 -2.67 56.14
C THR A 659 74.66 -3.86 56.96
N GLU A 660 75.50 -3.60 57.98
CA GLU A 660 76.04 -4.57 58.97
C GLU A 660 75.40 -4.42 60.40
N PRO A 661 75.99 -4.86 61.55
CA PRO A 661 75.84 -6.21 62.15
C PRO A 661 75.55 -6.23 63.68
N GLU A 662 75.32 -7.40 64.31
CA GLU A 662 75.67 -7.61 65.74
C GLU A 662 75.81 -9.09 66.21
N THR A 663 77.02 -9.43 66.69
CA THR A 663 77.41 -10.26 67.88
C THR A 663 76.79 -11.63 68.26
N ALA A 664 77.69 -12.57 68.64
CA ALA A 664 77.45 -13.71 69.54
C ALA A 664 77.82 -13.34 71.00
N PRO A 665 77.40 -14.12 72.04
CA PRO A 665 78.03 -15.40 72.43
C PRO A 665 76.95 -16.51 72.59
N GLU A 666 77.11 -17.67 73.24
CA GLU A 666 78.13 -18.26 74.15
C GLU A 666 78.12 -19.81 74.00
N ALA A 667 78.97 -20.56 74.73
CA ALA A 667 79.11 -22.01 74.57
C ALA A 667 79.00 -22.79 75.89
N GLU A 668 78.32 -23.96 75.85
CA GLU A 668 78.38 -25.02 76.87
C GLU A 668 78.56 -26.39 76.18
N GLU A 669 79.07 -27.38 76.92
CA GLU A 669 79.55 -28.66 76.39
C GLU A 669 78.65 -29.87 76.72
N LEU A 670 78.63 -30.85 75.79
CA LEU A 670 78.35 -32.30 76.01
C LEU A 670 76.89 -32.68 76.37
N PRO A 671 76.46 -33.95 76.18
CA PRO A 671 77.25 -35.16 75.87
C PRO A 671 77.11 -35.71 74.44
N GLU A 672 77.90 -36.74 74.15
CA GLU A 672 77.81 -37.54 72.93
C GLU A 672 76.44 -38.22 72.79
N ALA A 673 75.84 -38.11 71.60
CA ALA A 673 74.68 -38.88 71.18
C ALA A 673 75.09 -39.87 70.08
N GLU A 674 74.39 -41.00 69.99
CA GLU A 674 74.64 -42.02 68.97
C GLU A 674 74.43 -41.44 67.55
N PRO A 675 75.19 -41.87 66.54
CA PRO A 675 74.96 -41.42 65.18
C PRO A 675 73.55 -41.84 64.73
N PRO A 676 72.72 -40.92 64.21
CA PRO A 676 71.41 -41.31 63.69
C PRO A 676 71.60 -42.34 62.57
N ALA A 677 70.72 -43.33 62.53
CA ALA A 677 70.66 -44.27 61.41
C ALA A 677 70.53 -43.46 60.11
N GLN A 678 71.41 -43.73 59.14
CA GLN A 678 71.34 -43.02 57.86
C GLN A 678 70.02 -43.41 57.17
N PRO A 679 69.20 -42.45 56.72
CA PRO A 679 67.95 -42.76 56.05
C PRO A 679 68.24 -43.59 54.80
N ILE A 680 67.42 -44.61 54.56
CA ILE A 680 67.54 -45.43 53.35
C ILE A 680 66.99 -44.59 52.19
N LEU A 681 67.90 -43.87 51.54
CA LEU A 681 67.57 -43.00 50.41
C LEU A 681 67.32 -43.85 49.16
N ARG A 682 66.09 -43.78 48.65
CA ARG A 682 65.64 -44.45 47.43
C ARG A 682 65.55 -43.45 46.29
N SER A 683 66.14 -43.81 45.15
CA SER A 683 65.99 -43.07 43.91
C SER A 683 64.59 -43.36 43.33
N VAL A 684 63.79 -42.32 43.12
CA VAL A 684 62.45 -42.39 42.50
C VAL A 684 62.41 -41.54 41.23
N PRO A 685 61.67 -41.97 40.18
CA PRO A 685 61.41 -41.15 39.01
C PRO A 685 60.63 -39.87 39.38
N VAL A 686 60.93 -38.76 38.69
CA VAL A 686 60.24 -37.47 38.82
C VAL A 686 59.35 -37.25 37.60
N PHE A 687 58.06 -37.05 37.82
CA PHE A 687 57.03 -36.87 36.80
C PHE A 687 56.49 -35.45 36.83
N GLU A 688 56.63 -34.72 35.72
CA GLU A 688 56.10 -33.36 35.58
C GLU A 688 54.62 -33.46 35.20
N VAL A 689 53.75 -33.07 36.13
CA VAL A 689 52.30 -33.24 36.00
C VAL A 689 51.67 -32.01 35.38
N GLU A 690 50.88 -32.22 34.33
CA GLU A 690 50.16 -31.19 33.58
C GLU A 690 48.73 -31.00 34.09
N ALA A 691 48.03 -32.11 34.38
CA ALA A 691 46.73 -32.13 35.02
C ALA A 691 46.52 -33.41 35.84
N ILE A 692 45.53 -33.39 36.74
CA ILE A 692 45.26 -34.50 37.65
C ILE A 692 43.82 -34.42 38.15
N GLU A 693 43.12 -35.55 38.09
CA GLU A 693 41.69 -35.67 38.39
C GLU A 693 41.44 -36.84 39.36
N PRO A 694 40.44 -36.80 40.25
CA PRO A 694 40.11 -37.94 41.10
C PRO A 694 39.57 -39.12 40.26
N ALA A 695 40.05 -40.33 40.55
CA ALA A 695 39.71 -41.56 39.82
C ALA A 695 38.42 -42.25 40.35
#